data_AF-E9S9M8-F1
#
_entry.id   AF-E9S9M8-F1
#
_cell.length_a   1.000
_cell.length_b   1.000
_cell.length_c   1.000
_cell.angle_alpha   90.00
_cell.angle_beta   90.00
_cell.angle_gamma   90.00
#
_symmetry.space_group_name_H-M   'P 1'
#
loop_
_entity.id
_entity.type
_entity.pdbx_description
1 polymer ?
#
loop_
_entity_poly.entity_id
_entity_poly.type
_entity_poly.pdbx_seq_one_letter_code
_entity_poly.pdbx_strand_id
1 'polypeptide(L)'
;MYNAGNYIDRYYEWIVSSISSESEILLLKLEAIYAFTSRKISIENLVDLCESDKLTVEAVLHKLYPVIVSDDFGYYVFHNDVRLYFKEVIRANSNFANVIDSVTSSIIKNETLDEFKYDILFNLNLETHNLDKIFEFYNPDYIIGSINYQIPIDRLVDQFSNVVDLFKGDYDFEMTHRLSLVSTTISKLIECVNYYEQEKRFIEAKMSSKLTHSEKYVLKSSDAITQIIDDIYKLLKMNECERAYKLYDEYFSSLEIEKTLTDDDANQNEFEKIGYICRFYNPDVLRQLALDDCYVAFVTGWLDASANFCSISDIQQTFTFHTYGIADLHNYVSVITKNPNISNETIAFLSTKLCSSKHISIHTLTELCFSMLLKKIPSEEIQSILHEAVIKMDFFGSLGGDISEYKIHGIQGFFKAYFCLYKYDNTIDWDTLYKETLKNKRITAANRGYEPAIQLKELAENINSLFYDSEGTYSDIIRIACDLTYFTRNRAGSCNDCGTFEVLPYFKRVFLQYFVNAPEYAENTKLCTDLLNIFTGKDPHYIDELAQLYYLFDKKELFLQIAEFWCGSNGIVWQNEYDDLEYICTHIASLLNKFNETEFANKIQKIMNLRILGYVGRKDYTLNGLLECYKFLPNNTEKILSYGMNLLTLCDYANEIGDNRVNADDALFDVACELGFKYLDALFELKNTPDNLTYWRQEVLSVLYDKIDKLFTNDDQRILLYKLTNAWLKAEIENNEHRPYNNELETLYDYNHRLIDSISDADIKTKLIANGNCTPNMKDADYLHSHEKKDEQYSYILDRLDTEGYTVENEKEIAGILMYHNGSLYSLIIEIVEHLPDQSKKEFISKYVIPYLVSDSDYGFRSHGQMYIIKQVYSYFDINDWNVLFDNIFQRVSKTRNDLDYFYYLNDDIEFLVLYFYLQNNSDKIVQLFMDRSEMHLSFISSSNAILIEHQHINVDEKINTFDDFIKKQLGDIC
;
A
#
# COMPACT_ATOMS: atom_id res chain seq x y z
N MET A 1 -30.14 38.84 25.66
CA MET A 1 -29.67 38.82 24.26
C MET A 1 -30.91 38.80 23.38
N TYR A 2 -31.11 39.87 22.60
CA TYR A 2 -32.28 40.06 21.74
C TYR A 2 -32.15 39.25 20.44
N ASN A 3 -33.28 38.70 19.99
CA ASN A 3 -33.54 37.97 18.73
C ASN A 3 -32.87 38.59 17.49
N ALA A 4 -31.69 38.11 17.08
CA ALA A 4 -31.13 38.38 15.75
C ALA A 4 -31.42 37.26 14.73
N GLY A 5 -31.43 35.98 15.15
CA GLY A 5 -31.68 34.83 14.26
C GLY A 5 -33.06 34.84 13.60
N ASN A 6 -34.12 35.18 14.36
CA ASN A 6 -35.50 35.23 13.85
C ASN A 6 -35.75 36.23 12.70
N TYR A 7 -34.88 37.23 12.49
CA TYR A 7 -35.02 38.18 11.36
C TYR A 7 -34.32 37.69 10.10
N ILE A 8 -33.24 36.91 10.25
CA ILE A 8 -32.47 36.33 9.15
C ILE A 8 -33.25 35.16 8.52
N ASP A 9 -33.81 34.27 9.33
CA ASP A 9 -34.61 33.14 8.84
C ASP A 9 -35.85 33.63 8.06
N ARG A 10 -36.50 34.69 8.55
CA ARG A 10 -37.63 35.33 7.84
C ARG A 10 -37.23 35.98 6.52
N TYR A 11 -35.98 36.45 6.40
CA TYR A 11 -35.47 37.00 5.16
C TYR A 11 -35.24 35.90 4.13
N TYR A 12 -34.68 34.75 4.53
CA TYR A 12 -34.55 33.59 3.67
C TYR A 12 -35.92 33.01 3.27
N GLU A 13 -36.84 32.87 4.23
CA GLU A 13 -38.22 32.44 4.00
C GLU A 13 -38.94 33.32 2.98
N TRP A 14 -38.75 34.65 3.04
CA TRP A 14 -39.32 35.57 2.07
C TRP A 14 -38.79 35.36 0.63
N ILE A 15 -37.50 35.08 0.48
CA ILE A 15 -36.89 34.81 -0.84
C ILE A 15 -37.38 33.47 -1.39
N VAL A 16 -37.34 32.42 -0.57
CA VAL A 16 -37.73 31.06 -0.97
C VAL A 16 -39.21 30.98 -1.32
N SER A 17 -40.08 31.62 -0.53
CA SER A 17 -41.53 31.67 -0.78
C SER A 17 -41.94 32.48 -2.01
N SER A 18 -41.02 33.21 -2.65
CA SER A 18 -41.27 33.93 -3.91
C SER A 18 -41.29 33.02 -5.15
N ILE A 19 -40.92 31.75 -5.00
CA ILE A 19 -40.85 30.76 -6.07
C ILE A 19 -42.23 30.10 -6.27
N SER A 20 -42.64 29.91 -7.52
CA SER A 20 -43.97 29.40 -7.91
C SER A 20 -44.17 27.93 -7.53
N SER A 21 -45.42 27.54 -7.23
CA SER A 21 -45.79 26.16 -6.91
C SER A 21 -45.47 25.13 -8.02
N GLU A 22 -45.41 25.57 -9.29
CA GLU A 22 -45.01 24.70 -10.42
C GLU A 22 -43.53 24.28 -10.37
N SER A 23 -42.70 24.97 -9.57
CA SER A 23 -41.26 24.69 -9.40
C SER A 23 -40.91 24.17 -8.00
N GLU A 24 -41.91 23.80 -7.20
CA GLU A 24 -41.75 23.45 -5.79
C GLU A 24 -40.86 22.21 -5.58
N ILE A 25 -40.99 21.17 -6.41
CA ILE A 25 -40.14 19.97 -6.33
C ILE A 25 -38.69 20.28 -6.71
N LEU A 26 -38.48 21.07 -7.77
CA LEU A 26 -37.15 21.50 -8.20
C LEU A 26 -36.47 22.33 -7.10
N LEU A 27 -37.22 23.24 -6.47
CA LEU A 27 -36.74 24.03 -5.35
C LEU A 27 -36.30 23.12 -4.18
N LEU A 28 -37.13 22.16 -3.77
CA LEU A 28 -36.77 21.22 -2.71
C LEU A 28 -35.51 20.41 -3.02
N LYS A 29 -35.33 19.98 -4.29
CA LYS A 29 -34.08 19.33 -4.73
C LYS A 29 -32.87 20.25 -4.60
N LEU A 30 -32.99 21.51 -5.04
CA LEU A 30 -31.92 22.50 -4.94
C LEU A 30 -31.59 22.82 -3.47
N GLU A 31 -32.59 23.00 -2.62
CA GLU A 31 -32.40 23.19 -1.18
C GLU A 31 -31.66 22.00 -0.59
N ALA A 32 -32.00 20.75 -0.97
CA ALA A 32 -31.34 19.54 -0.49
C ALA A 32 -29.87 19.47 -0.91
N ILE A 33 -29.59 19.72 -2.19
CA ILE A 33 -28.21 19.74 -2.70
C ILE A 33 -27.39 20.81 -1.96
N TYR A 34 -27.93 22.02 -1.84
CA TYR A 34 -27.23 23.16 -1.24
C TYR A 34 -27.17 23.12 0.29
N ALA A 35 -28.03 22.36 0.97
CA ALA A 35 -27.89 22.11 2.41
C ALA A 35 -26.58 21.39 2.74
N PHE A 36 -26.06 20.53 1.83
CA PHE A 36 -24.94 19.64 2.14
C PHE A 36 -23.69 19.82 1.26
N THR A 37 -23.79 20.40 0.05
CA THR A 37 -22.62 20.50 -0.85
C THR A 37 -21.56 21.45 -0.32
N SER A 38 -20.31 21.03 -0.21
CA SER A 38 -19.23 21.96 0.18
C SER A 38 -18.66 22.76 -0.99
N ARG A 39 -19.12 22.47 -2.22
CA ARG A 39 -18.50 22.91 -3.47
C ARG A 39 -19.39 23.85 -4.28
N LYS A 40 -18.78 24.49 -5.28
CA LYS A 40 -19.50 25.15 -6.37
C LYS A 40 -19.97 24.08 -7.36
N ILE A 41 -21.18 24.23 -7.89
CA ILE A 41 -21.77 23.27 -8.82
C ILE A 41 -22.02 23.95 -10.16
N SER A 42 -21.57 23.35 -11.25
CA SER A 42 -21.86 23.82 -12.61
C SER A 42 -23.36 23.71 -12.91
N ILE A 43 -23.84 24.51 -13.85
CA ILE A 43 -25.25 24.43 -14.24
C ILE A 43 -25.57 23.08 -14.90
N GLU A 44 -24.62 22.51 -15.65
CA GLU A 44 -24.76 21.19 -16.27
C GLU A 44 -24.98 20.10 -15.21
N ASN A 45 -24.19 20.11 -14.13
CA ASN A 45 -24.36 19.13 -13.06
C ASN A 45 -25.68 19.34 -12.29
N LEU A 46 -26.14 20.59 -12.11
CA LEU A 46 -27.42 20.87 -11.45
C LEU A 46 -28.62 20.40 -12.29
N VAL A 47 -28.54 20.51 -13.61
CA VAL A 47 -29.54 19.99 -14.55
C VAL A 47 -29.67 18.48 -14.39
N ASP A 48 -28.54 17.78 -14.36
CA ASP A 48 -28.52 16.33 -14.20
C ASP A 48 -29.00 15.89 -12.80
N LEU A 49 -28.52 16.55 -11.74
CA LEU A 49 -28.92 16.28 -10.34
C LEU A 49 -30.42 16.52 -10.10
N CYS A 50 -30.99 17.55 -10.74
CA CYS A 50 -32.39 17.90 -10.57
C CYS A 50 -33.32 17.19 -11.55
N GLU A 51 -32.78 16.53 -12.58
CA GLU A 51 -33.51 15.95 -13.72
C GLU A 51 -34.44 16.98 -14.37
N SER A 52 -33.93 18.18 -14.63
CA SER A 52 -34.71 19.32 -15.12
C SER A 52 -33.98 20.07 -16.22
N ASP A 53 -34.69 20.86 -17.03
CA ASP A 53 -34.06 21.60 -18.13
C ASP A 53 -33.27 22.82 -17.63
N LYS A 54 -32.20 23.16 -18.36
CA LYS A 54 -31.28 24.25 -18.02
C LYS A 54 -31.97 25.59 -17.77
N LEU A 55 -32.95 25.96 -18.60
CA LEU A 55 -33.64 27.26 -18.48
C LEU A 55 -34.47 27.34 -17.21
N THR A 56 -35.16 26.26 -16.85
CA THR A 56 -35.94 26.18 -15.62
C THR A 56 -35.05 26.24 -14.39
N VAL A 57 -33.92 25.51 -14.37
CA VAL A 57 -32.96 25.54 -13.26
C VAL A 57 -32.36 26.94 -13.08
N GLU A 58 -31.89 27.58 -14.16
CA GLU A 58 -31.35 28.96 -14.11
C GLU A 58 -32.40 29.97 -13.64
N ALA A 59 -33.66 29.84 -14.08
CA ALA A 59 -34.74 30.73 -13.66
C ALA A 59 -35.03 30.64 -12.16
N VAL A 60 -34.92 29.46 -11.55
CA VAL A 60 -35.07 29.27 -10.10
C VAL A 60 -33.85 29.81 -9.35
N LEU A 61 -32.63 29.50 -9.81
CA LEU A 61 -31.38 29.98 -9.19
C LEU A 61 -31.29 31.52 -9.19
N HIS A 62 -31.72 32.18 -10.27
CA HIS A 62 -31.79 33.65 -10.32
C HIS A 62 -32.74 34.25 -9.27
N LYS A 63 -33.86 33.56 -8.96
CA LYS A 63 -34.78 34.00 -7.90
C LYS A 63 -34.23 33.76 -6.50
N LEU A 64 -33.33 32.78 -6.36
CA LEU A 64 -32.64 32.50 -5.10
C LEU A 64 -31.51 33.49 -4.80
N TYR A 65 -31.17 34.43 -5.68
CA TYR A 65 -30.18 35.47 -5.35
C TYR A 65 -30.70 36.40 -4.23
N PRO A 66 -29.90 36.74 -3.18
CA PRO A 66 -28.48 36.44 -3.00
C PRO A 66 -28.19 35.19 -2.14
N VAL A 67 -29.19 34.34 -1.84
CA VAL A 67 -29.05 33.11 -1.03
C VAL A 67 -28.15 32.10 -1.74
N ILE A 68 -28.36 31.93 -3.05
CA ILE A 68 -27.46 31.25 -3.97
C ILE A 68 -26.85 32.30 -4.91
N VAL A 69 -25.53 32.23 -5.09
CA VAL A 69 -24.75 33.15 -5.93
C VAL A 69 -23.98 32.34 -6.97
N SER A 70 -23.66 32.95 -8.10
CA SER A 70 -22.84 32.35 -9.15
C SER A 70 -21.59 33.17 -9.45
N ASP A 71 -20.55 32.47 -9.92
CA ASP A 71 -19.38 33.05 -10.60
C ASP A 71 -18.96 32.16 -11.78
N ASP A 72 -17.79 32.45 -12.37
CA ASP A 72 -17.26 31.73 -13.54
C ASP A 72 -17.09 30.22 -13.30
N PHE A 73 -17.09 29.76 -12.04
CA PHE A 73 -16.89 28.37 -11.66
C PHE A 73 -18.18 27.66 -11.22
N GLY A 74 -19.33 28.35 -11.21
CA GLY A 74 -20.64 27.76 -10.93
C GLY A 74 -21.39 28.42 -9.77
N TYR A 75 -22.40 27.72 -9.26
CA TYR A 75 -23.34 28.20 -8.25
C TYR A 75 -23.01 27.66 -6.86
N TYR A 76 -23.15 28.50 -5.84
CA TYR A 76 -22.84 28.17 -4.45
C TYR A 76 -23.69 28.94 -3.44
N VAL A 77 -23.73 28.43 -2.21
CA VAL A 77 -24.42 29.07 -1.10
C VAL A 77 -23.61 30.24 -0.57
N PHE A 78 -24.24 31.41 -0.45
CA PHE A 78 -23.55 32.63 -0.02
C PHE A 78 -22.98 32.56 1.39
N HIS A 79 -23.67 31.91 2.33
CA HIS A 79 -23.24 31.82 3.72
C HIS A 79 -23.74 30.53 4.40
N ASN A 80 -23.07 30.09 5.47
CA ASN A 80 -23.33 28.79 6.10
C ASN A 80 -24.68 28.72 6.84
N ASP A 81 -25.21 29.83 7.33
CA ASP A 81 -26.54 29.92 7.94
C ASP A 81 -27.65 29.53 6.97
N VAL A 82 -27.52 29.86 5.68
CA VAL A 82 -28.44 29.41 4.63
C VAL A 82 -28.48 27.90 4.52
N ARG A 83 -27.34 27.22 4.67
CA ARG A 83 -27.27 25.75 4.63
C ARG A 83 -28.04 25.14 5.79
N LEU A 84 -27.87 25.71 6.98
CA LEU A 84 -28.62 25.32 8.18
C LEU A 84 -30.12 25.57 7.98
N TYR A 85 -30.49 26.72 7.42
CA TYR A 85 -31.88 27.03 7.08
C TYR A 85 -32.48 26.01 6.10
N PHE A 86 -31.81 25.72 4.98
CA PHE A 86 -32.28 24.71 4.02
C PHE A 86 -32.41 23.34 4.66
N LYS A 87 -31.45 22.95 5.49
CA LYS A 87 -31.51 21.69 6.24
C LYS A 87 -32.77 21.59 7.10
N GLU A 88 -33.13 22.65 7.81
CA GLU A 88 -34.35 22.68 8.64
C GLU A 88 -35.63 22.71 7.80
N VAL A 89 -35.67 23.49 6.70
CA VAL A 89 -36.81 23.52 5.76
C VAL A 89 -37.12 22.13 5.23
N ILE A 90 -36.08 21.42 4.84
CA ILE A 90 -36.20 20.11 4.22
C ILE A 90 -36.61 19.05 5.26
N ARG A 91 -36.01 19.06 6.45
CA ARG A 91 -36.42 18.18 7.57
C ARG A 91 -37.89 18.35 7.93
N ALA A 92 -38.42 19.57 7.82
CA ALA A 92 -39.82 19.87 8.09
C ALA A 92 -40.76 19.46 6.94
N ASN A 93 -40.25 19.13 5.75
CA ASN A 93 -41.05 18.82 4.58
C ASN A 93 -41.47 17.34 4.54
N SER A 94 -42.76 17.06 4.34
CA SER A 94 -43.28 15.68 4.28
C SER A 94 -42.79 14.87 3.07
N ASN A 95 -42.29 15.53 2.01
CA ASN A 95 -41.74 14.87 0.82
C ASN A 95 -40.23 14.64 0.88
N PHE A 96 -39.57 14.98 2.00
CA PHE A 96 -38.12 14.93 2.14
C PHE A 96 -37.48 13.62 1.65
N ALA A 97 -38.00 12.49 2.10
CA ALA A 97 -37.48 11.18 1.71
C ALA A 97 -37.55 10.95 0.18
N ASN A 98 -38.64 11.35 -0.47
CA ASN A 98 -38.81 11.23 -1.92
C ASN A 98 -37.85 12.15 -2.69
N VAL A 99 -37.55 13.33 -2.14
CA VAL A 99 -36.58 14.28 -2.72
C VAL A 99 -35.17 13.69 -2.65
N ILE A 100 -34.78 13.13 -1.50
CA ILE A 100 -33.50 12.43 -1.35
C ILE A 100 -33.41 11.25 -2.30
N ASP A 101 -34.44 10.42 -2.40
CA ASP A 101 -34.44 9.23 -3.26
C ASP A 101 -34.26 9.60 -4.73
N SER A 102 -34.88 10.71 -5.16
CA SER A 102 -34.71 11.24 -6.51
C SER A 102 -33.27 11.71 -6.74
N VAL A 103 -32.69 12.53 -5.86
CA VAL A 103 -31.30 13.01 -6.01
C VAL A 103 -30.31 11.83 -5.96
N THR A 104 -30.53 10.88 -5.06
CA THR A 104 -29.74 9.64 -4.94
C THR A 104 -29.76 8.85 -6.24
N SER A 105 -30.96 8.65 -6.81
CA SER A 105 -31.12 7.96 -8.09
C SER A 105 -30.39 8.66 -9.23
N SER A 106 -30.41 9.99 -9.27
CA SER A 106 -29.71 10.76 -10.31
C SER A 106 -28.19 10.61 -10.21
N ILE A 107 -27.64 10.64 -8.98
CA ILE A 107 -26.20 10.45 -8.73
C ILE A 107 -25.76 9.02 -9.05
N ILE A 108 -26.52 8.00 -8.64
CA ILE A 108 -26.13 6.59 -8.84
C ILE A 108 -26.15 6.21 -10.33
N LYS A 109 -27.09 6.76 -11.12
CA LYS A 109 -27.27 6.40 -12.54
C LYS A 109 -26.33 7.12 -13.49
N ASN A 110 -25.67 8.20 -13.06
CA ASN A 110 -24.86 9.05 -13.91
C ASN A 110 -23.42 9.14 -13.40
N GLU A 111 -22.49 8.46 -14.08
CA GLU A 111 -21.06 8.45 -13.71
C GLU A 111 -20.43 9.85 -13.69
N THR A 112 -20.96 10.82 -14.45
CA THR A 112 -20.45 12.21 -14.41
C THR A 112 -20.72 12.89 -13.07
N LEU A 113 -21.67 12.37 -12.29
CA LEU A 113 -22.05 12.86 -10.97
C LEU A 113 -21.39 12.07 -9.82
N ASP A 114 -20.50 11.12 -10.11
CA ASP A 114 -19.91 10.23 -9.10
C ASP A 114 -19.20 10.99 -7.96
N GLU A 115 -18.63 12.17 -8.24
CA GLU A 115 -18.01 12.98 -7.19
C GLU A 115 -19.01 13.43 -6.11
N PHE A 116 -20.30 13.57 -6.45
CA PHE A 116 -21.36 13.94 -5.53
C PHE A 116 -21.78 12.80 -4.59
N LYS A 117 -21.42 11.54 -4.92
CA LYS A 117 -21.55 10.40 -3.98
C LYS A 117 -20.80 10.72 -2.68
N TYR A 118 -19.60 11.26 -2.83
CA TYR A 118 -18.72 11.54 -1.70
C TYR A 118 -18.98 12.92 -1.10
N ASP A 119 -19.39 13.94 -1.89
CA ASP A 119 -19.64 15.29 -1.37
C ASP A 119 -20.95 15.41 -0.59
N ILE A 120 -22.09 14.97 -1.16
CA ILE A 120 -23.43 15.23 -0.59
C ILE A 120 -24.21 13.97 -0.22
N LEU A 121 -24.08 12.88 -0.98
CA LEU A 121 -25.02 11.77 -0.92
C LEU A 121 -25.07 11.08 0.45
N PHE A 122 -23.90 10.89 1.07
CA PHE A 122 -23.81 10.31 2.40
C PHE A 122 -24.56 11.12 3.45
N ASN A 123 -24.27 12.42 3.54
CA ASN A 123 -24.89 13.30 4.54
C ASN A 123 -26.38 13.47 4.29
N LEU A 124 -26.81 13.51 3.02
CA LEU A 124 -28.23 13.52 2.67
C LEU A 124 -28.96 12.29 3.20
N ASN A 125 -28.44 11.09 2.93
CA ASN A 125 -29.08 9.85 3.36
C ASN A 125 -28.98 9.63 4.89
N LEU A 126 -27.94 10.15 5.54
CA LEU A 126 -27.81 10.12 7.01
C LEU A 126 -29.01 10.76 7.72
N GLU A 127 -29.56 11.84 7.16
CA GLU A 127 -30.71 12.56 7.71
C GLU A 127 -32.04 11.80 7.63
N THR A 128 -32.10 10.76 6.79
CA THR A 128 -33.28 9.88 6.74
C THR A 128 -33.35 8.93 7.94
N HIS A 129 -32.23 8.78 8.67
CA HIS A 129 -32.06 7.79 9.73
C HIS A 129 -32.39 6.35 9.28
N ASN A 130 -32.30 6.06 7.97
CA ASN A 130 -32.58 4.76 7.39
C ASN A 130 -31.25 4.09 6.97
N LEU A 131 -30.81 3.12 7.76
CA LEU A 131 -29.56 2.40 7.53
C LEU A 131 -29.55 1.60 6.23
N ASP A 132 -30.67 0.99 5.83
CA ASP A 132 -30.75 0.26 4.56
C ASP A 132 -30.42 1.16 3.37
N LYS A 133 -31.02 2.35 3.32
CA LYS A 133 -30.74 3.34 2.27
C LYS A 133 -29.30 3.82 2.27
N ILE A 134 -28.68 3.94 3.43
CA ILE A 134 -27.26 4.32 3.53
C ILE A 134 -26.40 3.20 2.93
N PHE A 135 -26.64 1.94 3.31
CA PHE A 135 -25.88 0.79 2.84
C PHE A 135 -26.11 0.43 1.37
N GLU A 136 -27.18 0.90 0.72
CA GLU A 136 -27.38 0.75 -0.73
C GLU A 136 -26.18 1.28 -1.55
N PHE A 137 -25.52 2.33 -1.06
CA PHE A 137 -24.30 2.86 -1.69
C PHE A 137 -23.08 2.85 -0.77
N TYR A 138 -23.22 2.99 0.55
CA TYR A 138 -22.10 3.00 1.50
C TYR A 138 -21.63 1.56 1.80
N ASN A 139 -20.84 1.01 0.89
CA ASN A 139 -20.37 -0.38 0.89
C ASN A 139 -18.87 -0.42 0.48
N PRO A 140 -18.22 -1.60 0.38
CA PRO A 140 -16.81 -1.68 -0.04
C PRO A 140 -16.50 -0.93 -1.34
N ASP A 141 -17.34 -1.02 -2.37
CA ASP A 141 -17.12 -0.34 -3.65
C ASP A 141 -17.16 1.20 -3.52
N TYR A 142 -17.95 1.75 -2.58
CA TYR A 142 -17.89 3.17 -2.27
C TYR A 142 -16.56 3.56 -1.63
N ILE A 143 -16.01 2.75 -0.72
CA ILE A 143 -14.69 3.02 -0.13
C ILE A 143 -13.61 2.95 -1.21
N ILE A 144 -13.62 1.92 -2.06
CA ILE A 144 -12.67 1.73 -3.17
C ILE A 144 -12.78 2.89 -4.16
N GLY A 145 -14.00 3.22 -4.60
CA GLY A 145 -14.27 4.30 -5.55
C GLY A 145 -13.84 5.67 -5.03
N SER A 146 -13.85 5.89 -3.71
CA SER A 146 -13.44 7.15 -3.07
C SER A 146 -11.98 7.53 -3.38
N ILE A 147 -11.13 6.53 -3.71
CA ILE A 147 -9.72 6.73 -4.00
C ILE A 147 -9.50 7.60 -5.24
N ASN A 148 -10.30 7.41 -6.28
CA ASN A 148 -10.23 8.22 -7.51
C ASN A 148 -10.56 9.69 -7.26
N TYR A 149 -11.37 9.98 -6.24
CA TYR A 149 -11.77 11.33 -5.86
C TYR A 149 -10.92 11.89 -4.73
N GLN A 150 -9.89 11.15 -4.28
CA GLN A 150 -8.98 11.56 -3.20
C GLN A 150 -9.74 11.99 -1.94
N ILE A 151 -10.77 11.21 -1.60
CA ILE A 151 -11.57 11.49 -0.40
C ILE A 151 -10.72 11.26 0.84
N PRO A 152 -10.75 12.17 1.82
CA PRO A 152 -9.93 11.99 3.02
C PRO A 152 -10.29 10.76 3.82
N ILE A 153 -9.29 10.03 4.32
CA ILE A 153 -9.49 8.86 5.18
C ILE A 153 -10.25 9.26 6.45
N ASP A 154 -9.92 10.40 7.06
CA ASP A 154 -10.65 10.95 8.22
C ASP A 154 -12.15 11.07 7.95
N ARG A 155 -12.54 11.49 6.72
CA ARG A 155 -13.94 11.59 6.32
C ARG A 155 -14.61 10.22 6.24
N LEU A 156 -13.92 9.21 5.72
CA LEU A 156 -14.45 7.84 5.65
C LEU A 156 -14.64 7.23 7.05
N VAL A 157 -13.70 7.50 7.96
CA VAL A 157 -13.78 7.08 9.37
C VAL A 157 -14.89 7.83 10.13
N ASP A 158 -15.09 9.11 9.85
CA ASP A 158 -16.21 9.89 10.39
C ASP A 158 -17.56 9.37 9.86
N GLN A 159 -17.65 9.05 8.57
CA GLN A 159 -18.82 8.40 7.98
C GLN A 159 -19.12 7.07 8.68
N PHE A 160 -18.10 6.23 8.87
CA PHE A 160 -18.21 4.97 9.60
C PHE A 160 -18.74 5.21 11.02
N SER A 161 -18.18 6.18 11.74
CA SER A 161 -18.61 6.54 13.09
C SER A 161 -20.07 6.99 13.15
N ASN A 162 -20.53 7.78 12.16
CA ASN A 162 -21.92 8.23 12.09
C ASN A 162 -22.89 7.07 11.85
N VAL A 163 -22.51 6.08 11.04
CA VAL A 163 -23.31 4.86 10.85
C VAL A 163 -23.39 4.05 12.14
N VAL A 164 -22.27 3.90 12.86
CA VAL A 164 -22.24 3.24 14.18
C VAL A 164 -23.15 3.95 15.19
N ASP A 165 -23.17 5.28 15.20
CA ASP A 165 -24.01 6.05 16.12
C ASP A 165 -25.52 5.87 15.85
N LEU A 166 -25.93 5.68 14.58
CA LEU A 166 -27.31 5.33 14.22
C LEU A 166 -27.70 3.91 14.64
N PHE A 167 -26.70 3.02 14.79
CA PHE A 167 -26.88 1.60 15.07
C PHE A 167 -27.00 1.27 16.56
N LYS A 168 -26.55 2.16 17.46
CA LYS A 168 -26.47 1.92 18.91
C LYS A 168 -27.83 1.51 19.51
N GLY A 169 -27.90 0.27 20.00
CA GLY A 169 -29.01 -0.25 20.79
C GLY A 169 -29.98 -1.19 20.05
N ASP A 170 -29.80 -1.43 18.74
CA ASP A 170 -30.61 -2.38 17.96
C ASP A 170 -29.72 -3.17 16.98
N TYR A 171 -28.88 -4.04 17.52
CA TYR A 171 -27.88 -4.81 16.79
C TYR A 171 -28.54 -5.91 15.94
N ASP A 172 -28.79 -5.62 14.67
CA ASP A 172 -29.21 -6.61 13.69
C ASP A 172 -28.02 -7.24 12.94
N PHE A 173 -28.20 -8.50 12.56
CA PHE A 173 -27.23 -9.25 11.78
C PHE A 173 -26.83 -8.53 10.49
N GLU A 174 -27.80 -8.15 9.66
CA GLU A 174 -27.53 -7.67 8.30
C GLU A 174 -26.71 -6.38 8.34
N MET A 175 -27.04 -5.52 9.30
CA MET A 175 -26.34 -4.26 9.53
C MET A 175 -24.92 -4.46 10.07
N THR A 176 -24.73 -5.33 11.07
CA THR A 176 -23.39 -5.59 11.64
C THR A 176 -22.46 -6.23 10.59
N HIS A 177 -23.00 -7.11 9.76
CA HIS A 177 -22.27 -7.72 8.64
C HIS A 177 -21.84 -6.67 7.61
N ARG A 178 -22.77 -5.86 7.09
CA ARG A 178 -22.45 -4.78 6.14
C ARG A 178 -21.42 -3.80 6.72
N LEU A 179 -21.54 -3.45 7.99
CA LEU A 179 -20.58 -2.61 8.70
C LEU A 179 -19.18 -3.25 8.75
N SER A 180 -19.08 -4.56 8.95
CA SER A 180 -17.81 -5.28 8.97
C SER A 180 -17.08 -5.27 7.61
N LEU A 181 -17.82 -5.33 6.51
CA LEU A 181 -17.22 -5.25 5.17
C LEU A 181 -16.63 -3.85 4.92
N VAL A 182 -17.36 -2.81 5.35
CA VAL A 182 -16.88 -1.43 5.26
C VAL A 182 -15.67 -1.21 6.15
N SER A 183 -15.68 -1.69 7.41
CA SER A 183 -14.55 -1.54 8.31
C SER A 183 -13.31 -2.22 7.75
N THR A 184 -13.43 -3.44 7.19
CA THR A 184 -12.28 -4.14 6.63
C THR A 184 -11.70 -3.38 5.46
N THR A 185 -12.55 -2.81 4.60
CA THR A 185 -12.11 -2.04 3.44
C THR A 185 -11.42 -0.72 3.84
N ILE A 186 -11.94 0.00 4.84
CA ILE A 186 -11.29 1.22 5.38
C ILE A 186 -9.96 0.88 6.04
N SER A 187 -9.92 -0.16 6.88
CA SER A 187 -8.70 -0.61 7.54
C SER A 187 -7.63 -0.98 6.51
N LYS A 188 -8.03 -1.66 5.44
CA LYS A 188 -7.13 -2.04 4.35
C LYS A 188 -6.60 -0.83 3.59
N LEU A 189 -7.45 0.16 3.33
CA LEU A 189 -7.03 1.41 2.71
C LEU A 189 -5.99 2.15 3.56
N ILE A 190 -6.21 2.27 4.88
CA ILE A 190 -5.27 2.91 5.81
C ILE A 190 -3.91 2.18 5.75
N GLU A 191 -3.92 0.85 5.82
CA GLU A 191 -2.72 0.03 5.71
C GLU A 191 -1.94 0.31 4.43
N CYS A 192 -2.60 0.24 3.27
CA CYS A 192 -1.95 0.44 1.98
C CYS A 192 -1.39 1.85 1.83
N VAL A 193 -2.16 2.86 2.22
CA VAL A 193 -1.76 4.27 2.11
C VAL A 193 -0.53 4.56 2.98
N ASN A 194 -0.50 4.02 4.20
CA ASN A 194 0.66 4.17 5.09
C ASN A 194 1.88 3.39 4.58
N TYR A 195 1.68 2.18 4.04
CA TYR A 195 2.78 1.34 3.54
C TYR A 195 3.46 1.94 2.30
N TYR A 196 2.69 2.51 1.38
CA TYR A 196 3.21 3.16 0.17
C TYR A 196 3.53 4.65 0.34
N GLU A 197 3.46 5.18 1.57
CA GLU A 197 3.70 6.60 1.90
C GLU A 197 2.84 7.60 1.06
N GLN A 198 1.59 7.21 0.81
CA GLN A 198 0.65 7.94 -0.06
C GLN A 198 -0.32 8.86 0.72
N GLU A 199 -0.10 9.07 2.02
CA GLU A 199 -1.02 9.79 2.92
C GLU A 199 -1.37 11.18 2.36
N LYS A 200 -0.40 11.85 1.74
CA LYS A 200 -0.57 13.18 1.14
C LYS A 200 -1.68 13.26 0.11
N ARG A 201 -2.02 12.15 -0.56
CA ARG A 201 -3.11 12.07 -1.55
C ARG A 201 -4.49 12.04 -0.91
N PHE A 202 -4.58 11.59 0.33
CA PHE A 202 -5.82 11.41 1.10
C PHE A 202 -5.88 12.33 2.32
N ILE A 203 -4.93 13.25 2.43
CA ILE A 203 -5.17 14.49 3.14
C ILE A 203 -6.10 15.31 2.25
N GLU A 204 -6.99 16.08 2.86
CA GLU A 204 -7.94 16.92 2.17
C GLU A 204 -7.25 17.99 1.30
N ALA A 205 -6.75 17.59 0.13
CA ALA A 205 -6.05 18.42 -0.85
C ALA A 205 -7.03 19.28 -1.67
N LYS A 206 -8.26 19.46 -1.18
CA LYS A 206 -9.17 20.55 -1.50
C LYS A 206 -9.65 21.30 -0.26
N MET A 207 -8.87 21.27 0.82
CA MET A 207 -8.95 22.25 1.88
C MET A 207 -7.70 23.11 1.84
N SER A 208 -7.82 24.21 1.12
CA SER A 208 -7.25 25.51 1.52
C SER A 208 -7.70 25.97 2.93
N SER A 209 -8.13 25.06 3.82
CA SER A 209 -8.86 25.34 5.05
C SER A 209 -8.49 24.48 6.27
N LYS A 210 -7.54 23.54 6.22
CA LYS A 210 -6.74 23.31 7.44
C LYS A 210 -5.77 24.49 7.51
N LEU A 211 -6.32 25.61 7.96
CA LEU A 211 -5.53 26.72 8.48
C LEU A 211 -4.49 26.08 9.39
N THR A 212 -3.23 26.32 9.11
CA THR A 212 -2.14 25.97 10.00
C THR A 212 -2.39 26.57 11.39
N HIS A 213 -1.66 26.14 12.42
CA HIS A 213 -1.93 26.67 13.77
C HIS A 213 -1.83 28.21 13.80
N SER A 214 -0.89 28.75 13.02
CA SER A 214 -0.63 30.17 12.81
C SER A 214 -1.65 30.89 11.92
N GLU A 215 -2.36 30.16 11.04
CA GLU A 215 -3.52 30.68 10.31
C GLU A 215 -4.81 30.64 11.17
N LYS A 216 -4.90 29.73 12.15
CA LYS A 216 -6.06 29.58 13.05
C LYS A 216 -6.07 30.59 14.19
N TYR A 217 -4.89 30.91 14.71
CA TYR A 217 -4.72 31.74 15.89
C TYR A 217 -3.67 32.79 15.62
N VAL A 218 -3.90 34.02 16.09
CA VAL A 218 -2.85 35.04 16.16
C VAL A 218 -1.91 34.64 17.30
N LEU A 219 -0.82 33.98 16.96
CA LEU A 219 0.16 33.51 17.92
C LEU A 219 1.02 34.68 18.40
N LYS A 220 1.43 34.64 19.67
CA LYS A 220 2.38 35.62 20.17
C LYS A 220 3.77 35.22 19.67
N SER A 221 4.33 35.98 18.71
CA SER A 221 5.58 35.62 18.01
C SER A 221 6.74 35.27 18.94
N SER A 222 6.81 35.88 20.14
CA SER A 222 7.87 35.58 21.13
C SER A 222 7.83 34.17 21.70
N ASP A 223 6.68 33.49 21.66
CA ASP A 223 6.43 32.24 22.40
C ASP A 223 6.17 31.04 21.47
N ALA A 224 5.93 31.26 20.17
CA ALA A 224 5.48 30.23 19.22
C ALA A 224 6.20 30.29 17.86
N ILE A 225 7.41 30.85 17.80
CA ILE A 225 8.11 31.16 16.55
C ILE A 225 8.37 29.91 15.69
N THR A 226 8.75 28.80 16.32
CA THR A 226 9.01 27.52 15.65
C THR A 226 7.75 26.97 14.97
N GLN A 227 6.58 27.10 15.61
CA GLN A 227 5.31 26.68 15.00
C GLN A 227 4.98 27.54 13.77
N ILE A 228 5.25 28.85 13.83
CA ILE A 228 5.02 29.77 12.71
C ILE A 228 5.94 29.43 11.52
N ILE A 229 7.21 29.14 11.80
CA ILE A 229 8.19 28.71 10.77
C ILE A 229 7.74 27.39 10.13
N ASP A 230 7.36 26.41 10.94
CA ASP A 230 6.89 25.10 10.48
C ASP A 230 5.65 25.21 9.58
N ASP A 231 4.72 26.07 9.97
CA ASP A 231 3.48 26.32 9.24
C ASP A 231 3.74 26.96 7.87
N ILE A 232 4.61 27.98 7.79
CA ILE A 232 4.98 28.64 6.52
C ILE A 232 5.75 27.67 5.63
N TYR A 233 6.73 26.94 6.18
CA TYR A 233 7.52 25.97 5.43
C TYR A 233 6.64 24.86 4.84
N LYS A 234 5.69 24.33 5.63
CA LYS A 234 4.74 23.32 5.19
C LYS A 234 3.87 23.82 4.04
N LEU A 235 3.35 25.05 4.12
CA LEU A 235 2.57 25.67 3.05
C LEU A 235 3.41 25.85 1.76
N LEU A 236 4.67 26.29 1.87
CA LEU A 236 5.57 26.41 0.72
C LEU A 236 5.85 25.05 0.06
N LYS A 237 6.10 23.99 0.85
CA LYS A 237 6.27 22.62 0.32
C LYS A 237 5.01 22.06 -0.33
N MET A 238 3.83 22.58 0.02
CA MET A 238 2.54 22.29 -0.62
C MET A 238 2.26 23.19 -1.84
N ASN A 239 3.18 24.06 -2.23
CA ASN A 239 3.02 25.04 -3.30
C ASN A 239 1.90 26.08 -3.05
N GLU A 240 1.55 26.32 -1.78
CA GLU A 240 0.52 27.28 -1.32
C GLU A 240 1.15 28.67 -1.03
N CYS A 241 1.85 29.22 -2.04
CA CYS A 241 2.70 30.41 -1.90
C CYS A 241 1.97 31.67 -1.42
N GLU A 242 0.69 31.86 -1.75
CA GLU A 242 -0.05 33.03 -1.27
C GLU A 242 -0.39 32.95 0.22
N ARG A 243 -0.71 31.75 0.71
CA ARG A 243 -1.04 31.53 2.13
C ARG A 243 0.21 31.64 3.00
N ALA A 244 1.30 31.02 2.55
CA ALA A 244 2.60 31.15 3.19
C ALA A 244 3.05 32.62 3.26
N TYR A 245 2.84 33.41 2.19
CA TYR A 245 3.17 34.82 2.18
C TYR A 245 2.35 35.63 3.21
N LYS A 246 1.06 35.35 3.36
CA LYS A 246 0.22 36.03 4.37
C LYS A 246 0.75 35.84 5.78
N LEU A 247 1.10 34.61 6.15
CA LEU A 247 1.70 34.31 7.45
C LEU A 247 3.08 34.98 7.58
N TYR A 248 3.90 34.93 6.54
CA TYR A 248 5.20 35.56 6.54
C TYR A 248 5.10 37.08 6.78
N ASP A 249 4.21 37.76 6.05
CA ASP A 249 3.96 39.19 6.22
C ASP A 249 3.35 39.51 7.60
N GLU A 250 2.42 38.70 8.10
CA GLU A 250 1.80 38.90 9.41
C GLU A 250 2.83 38.83 10.56
N TYR A 251 3.71 37.83 10.54
CA TYR A 251 4.60 37.54 11.68
C TYR A 251 6.01 38.12 11.52
N PHE A 252 6.50 38.32 10.30
CA PHE A 252 7.88 38.73 10.01
C PHE A 252 8.02 40.06 9.24
N SER A 253 6.93 40.78 8.91
CA SER A 253 7.05 42.12 8.32
C SER A 253 7.68 43.17 9.25
N SER A 254 7.45 43.01 10.57
CA SER A 254 7.95 43.92 11.61
C SER A 254 9.10 43.33 12.43
N LEU A 255 9.42 42.05 12.21
CA LEU A 255 10.44 41.29 12.91
C LEU A 255 11.25 40.53 11.86
N GLU A 256 12.51 40.91 11.64
CA GLU A 256 13.37 40.20 10.70
C GLU A 256 13.50 38.73 11.13
N ILE A 257 13.10 37.80 10.26
CA ILE A 257 13.10 36.35 10.54
C ILE A 257 14.51 35.86 10.87
N GLU A 258 15.58 36.51 10.38
CA GLU A 258 16.95 36.22 10.78
C GLU A 258 17.27 36.58 12.24
N LYS A 259 16.52 37.48 12.88
CA LYS A 259 16.74 37.87 14.28
C LYS A 259 16.13 36.89 15.28
N THR A 260 15.38 35.90 14.79
CA THR A 260 14.79 34.83 15.60
C THR A 260 15.75 33.68 15.83
N LEU A 261 16.90 33.70 15.15
CA LEU A 261 17.94 32.70 15.24
C LEU A 261 18.62 32.80 16.61
N THR A 262 18.45 31.78 17.45
CA THR A 262 19.19 31.61 18.70
C THR A 262 20.38 30.68 18.48
N ASP A 263 21.52 31.03 19.09
CA ASP A 263 22.79 30.32 18.98
C ASP A 263 22.78 29.03 19.83
N ASP A 264 22.01 28.03 19.41
CA ASP A 264 21.88 26.73 20.06
C ASP A 264 21.97 25.59 19.03
N ASP A 265 22.97 24.71 19.18
CA ASP A 265 23.27 23.59 18.27
C ASP A 265 22.10 22.60 18.12
N ALA A 266 21.11 22.64 19.01
CA ALA A 266 19.93 21.77 19.01
C ALA A 266 18.91 22.07 17.88
N ASN A 267 19.09 23.14 17.09
CA ASN A 267 18.03 23.69 16.22
C ASN A 267 18.27 23.62 14.69
N GLN A 268 19.18 22.78 14.18
CA GLN A 268 19.54 22.72 12.73
C GLN A 268 18.34 22.63 11.75
N ASN A 269 17.33 21.82 12.06
CA ASN A 269 16.12 21.66 11.22
C ASN A 269 15.31 22.99 11.09
N GLU A 270 15.26 23.79 12.16
CA GLU A 270 14.58 25.08 12.13
C GLU A 270 15.34 26.07 11.22
N PHE A 271 16.67 26.06 11.25
CA PHE A 271 17.50 26.88 10.34
C PHE A 271 17.32 26.49 8.87
N GLU A 272 17.23 25.19 8.56
CA GLU A 272 16.91 24.72 7.20
C GLU A 272 15.55 25.29 6.73
N LYS A 273 14.51 25.18 7.55
CA LYS A 273 13.18 25.71 7.22
C LYS A 273 13.21 27.22 6.98
N ILE A 274 13.91 27.97 7.83
CA ILE A 274 14.07 29.43 7.66
C ILE A 274 14.81 29.75 6.36
N GLY A 275 15.89 29.05 6.06
CA GLY A 275 16.63 29.23 4.80
C GLY A 275 15.76 29.02 3.57
N TYR A 276 14.90 28.00 3.62
CA TYR A 276 13.90 27.72 2.57
C TYR A 276 12.90 28.87 2.42
N ILE A 277 12.32 29.37 3.52
CA ILE A 277 11.35 30.47 3.54
C ILE A 277 11.98 31.77 3.02
N CYS A 278 13.18 32.11 3.49
CA CYS A 278 13.90 33.31 3.09
C CYS A 278 14.14 33.34 1.57
N ARG A 279 14.42 32.20 0.93
CA ARG A 279 14.60 32.19 -0.53
C ARG A 279 13.36 32.70 -1.29
N PHE A 280 12.16 32.39 -0.79
CA PHE A 280 10.89 32.82 -1.38
C PHE A 280 10.54 34.28 -1.06
N TYR A 281 10.72 34.71 0.20
CA TYR A 281 10.14 35.98 0.66
C TYR A 281 11.14 37.03 1.16
N ASN A 282 12.38 36.65 1.45
CA ASN A 282 13.45 37.56 1.81
C ASN A 282 14.76 37.20 1.09
N PRO A 283 14.79 37.32 -0.26
CA PRO A 283 15.98 36.93 -1.01
C PRO A 283 17.20 37.80 -0.66
N ASP A 284 17.01 39.02 -0.15
CA ASP A 284 18.08 39.96 0.19
C ASP A 284 18.69 39.77 1.60
N VAL A 285 18.30 38.71 2.34
CA VAL A 285 18.70 38.42 3.74
C VAL A 285 20.22 38.48 3.99
N LEU A 286 21.01 38.32 2.93
CA LEU A 286 22.47 38.31 2.92
C LEU A 286 23.18 39.60 3.33
N ARG A 287 22.48 40.72 3.53
CA ARG A 287 23.15 41.92 4.06
C ARG A 287 23.38 41.88 5.58
N GLN A 288 22.79 40.91 6.30
CA GLN A 288 22.65 41.01 7.76
C GLN A 288 23.12 39.80 8.60
N LEU A 289 23.45 38.65 8.01
CA LEU A 289 23.76 37.42 8.78
C LEU A 289 25.25 37.26 9.10
N ALA A 290 25.59 37.27 10.40
CA ALA A 290 26.87 36.82 10.94
C ALA A 290 26.62 35.51 11.70
N LEU A 291 26.75 34.36 11.04
CA LEU A 291 26.47 33.04 11.61
C LEU A 291 27.73 32.18 11.49
N ASP A 292 28.36 31.83 12.60
CA ASP A 292 29.51 30.91 12.60
C ASP A 292 29.11 29.45 12.93
N ASP A 293 27.98 29.17 13.61
CA ASP A 293 27.66 27.78 14.03
C ASP A 293 26.44 27.11 13.32
N CYS A 294 25.44 27.85 12.82
CA CYS A 294 24.26 27.28 12.12
C CYS A 294 24.08 27.75 10.65
N TYR A 295 25.12 28.38 10.09
CA TYR A 295 25.15 28.90 8.73
C TYR A 295 24.89 27.82 7.66
N VAL A 296 25.46 26.63 7.83
CA VAL A 296 25.35 25.55 6.84
C VAL A 296 23.92 25.07 6.70
N ALA A 297 23.22 24.82 7.82
CA ALA A 297 21.82 24.40 7.84
C ALA A 297 20.89 25.40 7.14
N PHE A 298 21.08 26.70 7.38
CA PHE A 298 20.34 27.73 6.65
C PHE A 298 20.57 27.64 5.13
N VAL A 299 21.83 27.51 4.73
CA VAL A 299 22.19 27.40 3.30
C VAL A 299 21.64 26.12 2.66
N THR A 300 21.56 25.02 3.41
CA THR A 300 20.94 23.76 2.96
C THR A 300 19.48 23.98 2.55
N GLY A 301 18.66 24.58 3.42
CA GLY A 301 17.27 24.89 3.08
C GLY A 301 17.12 25.93 1.98
N TRP A 302 18.03 26.91 1.92
CA TRP A 302 18.06 27.90 0.83
C TRP A 302 18.33 27.26 -0.54
N LEU A 303 19.28 26.31 -0.61
CA LEU A 303 19.58 25.57 -1.84
C LEU A 303 18.41 24.69 -2.28
N ASP A 304 17.74 24.03 -1.35
CA ASP A 304 16.53 23.23 -1.63
C ASP A 304 15.42 24.10 -2.24
N ALA A 305 15.10 25.26 -1.64
CA ALA A 305 14.14 26.20 -2.22
C ALA A 305 14.58 26.74 -3.59
N SER A 306 15.89 26.96 -3.77
CA SER A 306 16.47 27.55 -4.98
C SER A 306 16.24 26.71 -6.23
N ALA A 307 15.98 25.41 -6.10
CA ALA A 307 15.67 24.54 -7.24
C ALA A 307 14.38 24.95 -8.00
N ASN A 308 13.51 25.76 -7.39
CA ASN A 308 12.29 26.29 -8.02
C ASN A 308 12.54 27.54 -8.90
N PHE A 309 13.75 28.09 -8.88
CA PHE A 309 14.07 29.38 -9.49
C PHE A 309 15.15 29.23 -10.58
N CYS A 310 14.73 29.30 -11.85
CA CYS A 310 15.53 28.84 -13.00
C CYS A 310 16.06 29.95 -13.92
N SER A 311 15.90 31.24 -13.59
CA SER A 311 16.45 32.32 -14.42
C SER A 311 17.91 32.64 -14.07
N ILE A 312 18.62 33.36 -14.94
CA ILE A 312 19.99 33.81 -14.67
C ILE A 312 20.09 34.67 -13.40
N SER A 313 19.13 35.57 -13.17
CA SER A 313 19.06 36.37 -11.94
C SER A 313 18.83 35.48 -10.71
N ASP A 314 18.06 34.41 -10.86
CA ASP A 314 17.83 33.47 -9.77
C ASP A 314 19.10 32.70 -9.41
N ILE A 315 19.87 32.23 -10.40
CA ILE A 315 21.17 31.61 -10.14
C ILE A 315 22.10 32.60 -9.43
N GLN A 316 22.14 33.86 -9.85
CA GLN A 316 22.91 34.88 -9.15
C GLN A 316 22.50 35.01 -7.70
N GLN A 317 21.19 34.98 -7.42
CA GLN A 317 20.64 35.06 -6.08
C GLN A 317 20.96 33.80 -5.25
N THR A 318 20.90 32.61 -5.85
CA THR A 318 21.25 31.36 -5.18
C THR A 318 22.69 31.37 -4.69
N PHE A 319 23.63 31.88 -5.51
CA PHE A 319 25.06 31.88 -5.24
C PHE A 319 25.60 33.12 -4.51
N THR A 320 24.80 33.67 -3.62
CA THR A 320 25.12 34.87 -2.82
C THR A 320 25.87 34.55 -1.52
N PHE A 321 25.78 33.30 -1.05
CA PHE A 321 26.44 32.77 0.14
C PHE A 321 27.92 32.40 -0.14
N HIS A 322 28.76 32.43 0.91
CA HIS A 322 30.22 32.22 0.82
C HIS A 322 30.63 30.74 0.91
N THR A 323 29.86 29.93 1.60
CA THR A 323 30.10 28.49 1.82
C THR A 323 28.79 27.72 1.62
N TYR A 324 28.89 26.49 1.12
CA TYR A 324 27.77 25.60 0.87
C TYR A 324 28.10 24.20 1.37
N GLY A 325 27.10 23.48 1.90
CA GLY A 325 27.23 22.06 2.16
C GLY A 325 27.53 21.31 0.87
N ILE A 326 28.51 20.41 0.90
CA ILE A 326 28.96 19.66 -0.29
C ILE A 326 27.81 18.84 -0.90
N ALA A 327 27.11 18.07 -0.06
CA ALA A 327 26.01 17.21 -0.51
C ALA A 327 24.81 18.03 -1.00
N ASP A 328 24.50 19.13 -0.31
CA ASP A 328 23.36 20.00 -0.65
C ASP A 328 23.58 20.72 -1.98
N LEU A 329 24.80 21.20 -2.22
CA LEU A 329 25.16 21.82 -3.49
C LEU A 329 25.11 20.81 -4.64
N HIS A 330 25.60 19.58 -4.41
CA HIS A 330 25.48 18.51 -5.40
C HIS A 330 24.00 18.20 -5.71
N ASN A 331 23.15 18.11 -4.69
CA ASN A 331 21.71 17.87 -4.83
C ASN A 331 21.04 19.00 -5.62
N TYR A 332 21.32 20.26 -5.28
CA TYR A 332 20.82 21.41 -6.04
C TYR A 332 21.22 21.34 -7.51
N VAL A 333 22.51 21.09 -7.82
CA VAL A 333 22.98 20.98 -9.21
C VAL A 333 22.29 19.82 -9.93
N SER A 334 22.13 18.66 -9.28
CA SER A 334 21.46 17.50 -9.88
C SER A 334 19.98 17.73 -10.15
N VAL A 335 19.27 18.48 -9.28
CA VAL A 335 17.85 18.81 -9.47
C VAL A 335 17.69 19.87 -10.56
N ILE A 336 18.47 20.95 -10.50
CA ILE A 336 18.29 22.09 -11.40
C ILE A 336 18.64 21.75 -12.86
N THR A 337 19.66 20.91 -13.11
CA THR A 337 20.02 20.52 -14.48
C THR A 337 18.99 19.61 -15.15
N LYS A 338 18.20 18.88 -14.35
CA LYS A 338 17.08 18.03 -14.78
C LYS A 338 15.79 18.81 -15.01
N ASN A 339 15.70 20.07 -14.56
CA ASN A 339 14.51 20.88 -14.75
C ASN A 339 14.30 21.14 -16.26
N PRO A 340 13.13 20.83 -16.84
CA PRO A 340 12.88 21.03 -18.27
C PRO A 340 12.77 22.52 -18.66
N ASN A 341 12.49 23.40 -17.70
CA ASN A 341 12.29 24.83 -17.93
C ASN A 341 13.59 25.65 -17.88
N ILE A 342 14.72 25.05 -17.45
CA ILE A 342 15.99 25.78 -17.41
C ILE A 342 16.59 25.92 -18.82
N SER A 343 16.99 27.13 -19.17
CA SER A 343 17.61 27.39 -20.46
C SER A 343 19.09 26.95 -20.49
N ASN A 344 19.60 26.64 -21.69
CA ASN A 344 21.00 26.27 -21.88
C ASN A 344 21.95 27.43 -21.48
N GLU A 345 21.54 28.68 -21.68
CA GLU A 345 22.31 29.86 -21.25
C GLU A 345 22.42 29.94 -19.73
N THR A 346 21.37 29.56 -19.01
CA THR A 346 21.37 29.56 -17.54
C THR A 346 22.29 28.48 -16.99
N ILE A 347 22.30 27.29 -17.59
CA ILE A 347 23.25 26.22 -17.25
C ILE A 347 24.70 26.66 -17.54
N ALA A 348 24.94 27.32 -18.68
CA ALA A 348 26.27 27.84 -19.01
C ALA A 348 26.72 28.91 -17.99
N PHE A 349 25.81 29.78 -17.54
CA PHE A 349 26.09 30.76 -16.49
C PHE A 349 26.40 30.11 -15.13
N LEU A 350 25.63 29.08 -14.75
CA LEU A 350 25.88 28.28 -13.56
C LEU A 350 27.29 27.66 -13.58
N SER A 351 27.71 27.13 -14.73
CA SER A 351 29.07 26.61 -14.94
C SER A 351 30.13 27.67 -14.67
N THR A 352 30.03 28.86 -15.28
CA THR A 352 30.97 29.96 -15.02
C THR A 352 31.02 30.35 -13.54
N LYS A 353 29.89 30.33 -12.84
CA LYS A 353 29.83 30.65 -11.41
C LYS A 353 30.51 29.59 -10.53
N LEU A 354 30.30 28.31 -10.82
CA LEU A 354 30.92 27.23 -10.06
C LEU A 354 32.43 27.12 -10.35
N CYS A 355 32.87 27.28 -11.60
CA CYS A 355 34.29 27.30 -11.97
C CYS A 355 35.08 28.45 -11.29
N SER A 356 34.43 29.59 -11.07
CA SER A 356 35.04 30.75 -10.41
C SER A 356 35.02 30.69 -8.87
N SER A 357 34.31 29.71 -8.30
CA SER A 357 34.16 29.56 -6.85
C SER A 357 35.28 28.71 -6.25
N LYS A 358 35.81 29.14 -5.10
CA LYS A 358 36.77 28.33 -4.34
C LYS A 358 36.01 27.23 -3.58
N HIS A 359 36.55 26.01 -3.54
CA HIS A 359 36.02 24.88 -2.74
C HIS A 359 34.77 24.16 -3.29
N ILE A 360 34.58 24.07 -4.61
CA ILE A 360 33.53 23.22 -5.20
C ILE A 360 34.02 21.77 -5.29
N SER A 361 33.17 20.83 -4.85
CA SER A 361 33.41 19.39 -5.00
C SER A 361 33.55 19.00 -6.47
N ILE A 362 34.52 18.13 -6.75
CA ILE A 362 34.77 17.61 -8.09
C ILE A 362 33.58 16.78 -8.59
N HIS A 363 32.84 16.12 -7.69
CA HIS A 363 31.64 15.36 -8.04
C HIS A 363 30.49 16.29 -8.47
N THR A 364 30.35 17.46 -7.85
CA THR A 364 29.37 18.48 -8.27
C THR A 364 29.69 19.01 -9.67
N LEU A 365 30.96 19.31 -9.94
CA LEU A 365 31.40 19.71 -11.28
C LEU A 365 31.21 18.60 -12.31
N THR A 366 31.39 17.34 -11.91
CA THR A 366 31.14 16.17 -12.77
C THR A 366 29.66 16.06 -13.14
N GLU A 367 28.74 16.24 -12.19
CA GLU A 367 27.29 16.22 -12.47
C GLU A 367 26.88 17.33 -13.46
N LEU A 368 27.44 18.53 -13.27
CA LEU A 368 27.21 19.65 -14.16
C LEU A 368 27.79 19.40 -15.56
N CYS A 369 29.04 18.94 -15.65
CA CYS A 369 29.71 18.61 -16.91
C CYS A 369 28.94 17.54 -17.69
N PHE A 370 28.51 16.48 -17.00
CA PHE A 370 27.68 15.42 -17.57
C PHE A 370 26.41 15.99 -18.19
N SER A 371 25.68 16.80 -17.43
CA SER A 371 24.44 17.45 -17.89
C SER A 371 24.69 18.39 -19.08
N MET A 372 25.78 19.15 -19.06
CA MET A 372 26.16 20.06 -20.14
C MET A 372 26.46 19.30 -21.43
N LEU A 373 27.23 18.23 -21.35
CA LEU A 373 27.61 17.40 -22.50
C LEU A 373 26.41 16.71 -23.13
N LEU A 374 25.48 16.19 -22.33
CA LEU A 374 24.20 15.65 -22.82
C LEU A 374 23.42 16.68 -23.66
N LYS A 375 23.40 17.94 -23.20
CA LYS A 375 22.73 19.07 -23.86
C LYS A 375 23.57 19.76 -24.95
N LYS A 376 24.76 19.23 -25.30
CA LYS A 376 25.72 19.83 -26.25
C LYS A 376 26.15 21.27 -25.87
N ILE A 377 26.22 21.58 -24.58
CA ILE A 377 26.72 22.85 -24.06
C ILE A 377 28.25 22.75 -23.91
N PRO A 378 29.04 23.75 -24.37
CA PRO A 378 30.49 23.75 -24.22
C PRO A 378 30.93 23.64 -22.75
N SER A 379 31.83 22.71 -22.43
CA SER A 379 32.23 22.38 -21.05
C SER A 379 33.75 22.25 -20.84
N GLU A 380 34.55 22.75 -21.78
CA GLU A 380 36.02 22.60 -21.83
C GLU A 380 36.72 23.00 -20.51
N GLU A 381 36.28 24.09 -19.87
CA GLU A 381 36.85 24.55 -18.59
C GLU A 381 36.63 23.53 -17.46
N ILE A 382 35.41 22.99 -17.34
CA ILE A 382 35.12 21.95 -16.34
C ILE A 382 35.87 20.66 -16.70
N GLN A 383 35.89 20.26 -17.97
CA GLN A 383 36.63 19.08 -18.41
C GLN A 383 38.13 19.17 -18.09
N SER A 384 38.74 20.36 -18.23
CA SER A 384 40.13 20.59 -17.83
C SER A 384 40.34 20.39 -16.32
N ILE A 385 39.43 20.90 -15.48
CA ILE A 385 39.50 20.74 -14.03
C ILE A 385 39.34 19.26 -13.63
N LEU A 386 38.36 18.57 -14.24
CA LEU A 386 38.12 17.14 -14.03
C LEU A 386 39.33 16.30 -14.44
N HIS A 387 39.91 16.61 -15.60
CA HIS A 387 41.09 15.91 -16.13
C HIS A 387 42.28 16.00 -15.17
N GLU A 388 42.60 17.20 -14.67
CA GLU A 388 43.68 17.36 -13.68
C GLU A 388 43.41 16.56 -12.40
N ALA A 389 42.17 16.59 -11.89
CA ALA A 389 41.78 15.89 -10.67
C ALA A 389 41.85 14.36 -10.83
N VAL A 390 41.50 13.84 -12.01
CA VAL A 390 41.59 12.40 -12.33
C VAL A 390 43.05 11.95 -12.42
N ILE A 391 43.92 12.71 -13.11
CA ILE A 391 45.35 12.38 -13.24
C ILE A 391 46.07 12.41 -11.88
N LYS A 392 45.75 13.39 -11.03
CA LYS A 392 46.30 13.51 -9.67
C LYS A 392 45.73 12.47 -8.70
N MET A 393 44.75 11.67 -9.11
CA MET A 393 43.95 10.77 -8.28
C MET A 393 43.19 11.45 -7.13
N ASP A 394 43.08 12.79 -7.14
CA ASP A 394 42.33 13.57 -6.16
C ASP A 394 40.84 13.20 -6.20
N PHE A 395 40.32 12.86 -7.39
CA PHE A 395 38.95 12.39 -7.62
C PHE A 395 38.61 11.08 -6.85
N PHE A 396 39.60 10.25 -6.56
CA PHE A 396 39.41 8.91 -5.99
C PHE A 396 39.90 8.81 -4.52
N GLY A 397 40.26 9.94 -3.91
CA GLY A 397 40.59 10.05 -2.49
C GLY A 397 41.98 9.52 -2.08
N SER A 398 42.89 9.20 -3.01
CA SER A 398 44.16 8.55 -2.68
C SER A 398 45.32 9.51 -2.34
N LEU A 399 45.16 10.82 -2.51
CA LEU A 399 46.21 11.83 -2.27
C LEU A 399 45.71 13.07 -1.49
N GLY A 400 44.90 12.85 -0.45
CA GLY A 400 44.49 13.91 0.48
C GLY A 400 43.12 14.54 0.20
N GLY A 401 42.28 13.90 -0.64
CA GLY A 401 40.87 14.26 -0.82
C GLY A 401 39.97 13.80 0.34
N ASP A 402 38.76 14.37 0.42
CA ASP A 402 37.78 14.06 1.46
C ASP A 402 37.16 12.67 1.24
N ILE A 403 37.45 11.74 2.14
CA ILE A 403 36.97 10.34 2.12
C ILE A 403 35.43 10.26 2.17
N SER A 404 34.76 11.29 2.68
CA SER A 404 33.29 11.34 2.78
C SER A 404 32.61 11.43 1.41
N GLU A 405 33.11 12.23 0.48
CA GLU A 405 32.55 12.38 -0.88
C GLU A 405 32.67 11.09 -1.70
N TYR A 406 33.82 10.42 -1.62
CA TYR A 406 34.04 9.15 -2.31
C TYR A 406 33.09 8.05 -1.81
N LYS A 407 32.77 8.03 -0.51
CA LYS A 407 31.78 7.11 0.03
C LYS A 407 30.40 7.33 -0.58
N ILE A 408 30.02 8.60 -0.81
CA ILE A 408 28.72 9.00 -1.34
C ILE A 408 28.63 8.75 -2.86
N HIS A 409 29.66 9.09 -3.64
CA HIS A 409 29.57 9.12 -5.11
C HIS A 409 30.49 8.13 -5.85
N GLY A 410 31.33 7.34 -5.18
CA GLY A 410 32.51 6.66 -5.77
C GLY A 410 32.33 5.96 -7.14
N ILE A 411 31.42 4.97 -7.28
CA ILE A 411 31.26 4.21 -8.54
C ILE A 411 30.49 5.02 -9.60
N GLN A 412 29.40 5.66 -9.18
CA GLN A 412 28.58 6.49 -10.06
C GLN A 412 29.34 7.71 -10.60
N GLY A 413 30.12 8.37 -9.75
CA GLY A 413 30.99 9.48 -10.07
C GLY A 413 32.09 9.07 -11.04
N PHE A 414 32.68 7.88 -10.89
CA PHE A 414 33.60 7.32 -11.87
C PHE A 414 32.96 7.27 -13.27
N PHE A 415 31.77 6.71 -13.39
CA PHE A 415 31.12 6.56 -14.70
C PHE A 415 30.76 7.90 -15.35
N LYS A 416 30.29 8.87 -14.57
CA LYS A 416 30.02 10.22 -15.08
C LYS A 416 31.31 10.94 -15.50
N ALA A 417 32.38 10.85 -14.70
CA ALA A 417 33.68 11.42 -15.06
C ALA A 417 34.25 10.76 -16.32
N TYR A 418 34.10 9.43 -16.42
CA TYR A 418 34.50 8.69 -17.61
C TYR A 418 33.77 9.16 -18.86
N PHE A 419 32.45 9.34 -18.77
CA PHE A 419 31.66 9.94 -19.86
C PHE A 419 32.13 11.37 -20.19
N CYS A 420 32.40 12.20 -19.18
CA CYS A 420 32.79 13.60 -19.39
C CYS A 420 34.13 13.76 -20.09
N LEU A 421 35.08 12.86 -19.82
CA LEU A 421 36.45 12.93 -20.33
C LEU A 421 36.72 11.98 -21.50
N TYR A 422 35.70 11.23 -21.96
CA TYR A 422 35.84 10.19 -22.98
C TYR A 422 36.55 10.63 -24.27
N LYS A 423 36.23 11.84 -24.78
CA LYS A 423 36.90 12.46 -25.95
C LYS A 423 37.90 13.55 -25.59
N TYR A 424 38.04 13.87 -24.32
CA TYR A 424 38.92 14.94 -23.87
C TYR A 424 40.39 14.48 -23.86
N ASP A 425 40.67 13.29 -23.32
CA ASP A 425 42.00 12.69 -23.33
C ASP A 425 41.95 11.16 -23.35
N ASN A 426 42.44 10.58 -24.46
CA ASN A 426 42.51 9.13 -24.67
C ASN A 426 43.69 8.45 -23.95
N THR A 427 44.54 9.21 -23.25
CA THR A 427 45.72 8.67 -22.55
C THR A 427 45.44 8.25 -21.10
N ILE A 428 44.24 8.54 -20.57
CA ILE A 428 43.83 8.14 -19.23
C ILE A 428 43.62 6.62 -19.18
N ASP A 429 44.28 5.94 -18.23
CA ASP A 429 44.10 4.51 -17.96
C ASP A 429 42.85 4.27 -17.08
N TRP A 430 41.69 4.27 -17.74
CA TRP A 430 40.38 4.04 -17.10
C TRP A 430 40.23 2.64 -16.48
N ASP A 431 40.95 1.64 -17.01
CA ASP A 431 40.92 0.27 -16.47
C ASP A 431 41.55 0.20 -15.07
N THR A 432 42.72 0.81 -14.92
CA THR A 432 43.42 0.87 -13.64
C THR A 432 42.62 1.71 -12.64
N LEU A 433 42.08 2.86 -13.07
CA LEU A 433 41.27 3.73 -12.20
C LEU A 433 39.98 3.04 -11.72
N TYR A 434 39.31 2.27 -12.59
CA TYR A 434 38.10 1.55 -12.19
C TYR A 434 38.42 0.43 -11.20
N LYS A 435 39.51 -0.33 -11.41
CA LYS A 435 39.93 -1.37 -10.47
C LYS A 435 40.28 -0.81 -9.09
N GLU A 436 40.95 0.34 -9.03
CA GLU A 436 41.19 1.03 -7.75
C GLU A 436 39.89 1.55 -7.13
N THR A 437 38.92 2.02 -7.94
CA THR A 437 37.58 2.38 -7.47
C THR A 437 36.86 1.18 -6.85
N LEU A 438 36.86 0.01 -7.51
CA LEU A 438 36.26 -1.20 -6.97
C LEU A 438 36.94 -1.65 -5.66
N LYS A 439 38.27 -1.59 -5.62
CA LYS A 439 39.06 -1.94 -4.42
C LYS A 439 38.76 -1.03 -3.24
N ASN A 440 38.57 0.28 -3.46
CA ASN A 440 38.18 1.23 -2.42
C ASN A 440 36.77 0.95 -1.88
N LYS A 441 35.88 0.38 -2.69
CA LYS A 441 34.56 -0.17 -2.27
C LYS A 441 34.62 -1.61 -1.75
N ARG A 442 35.84 -2.17 -1.58
CA ARG A 442 36.10 -3.55 -1.11
C ARG A 442 35.55 -4.64 -2.05
N ILE A 443 35.44 -4.34 -3.34
CA ILE A 443 35.04 -5.27 -4.38
C ILE A 443 36.31 -5.75 -5.10
N THR A 444 36.65 -7.02 -4.91
CA THR A 444 37.81 -7.69 -5.51
C THR A 444 37.37 -8.87 -6.37
N ALA A 445 38.27 -9.45 -7.16
CA ALA A 445 37.95 -10.59 -8.05
C ALA A 445 37.33 -11.81 -7.33
N ALA A 446 37.47 -11.91 -6.00
CA ALA A 446 36.85 -12.97 -5.20
C ALA A 446 35.39 -12.67 -4.79
N ASN A 447 34.91 -11.44 -4.96
CA ASN A 447 33.57 -11.01 -4.57
C ASN A 447 32.57 -11.22 -5.71
N ARG A 448 31.34 -11.65 -5.36
CA ARG A 448 30.26 -11.89 -6.34
C ARG A 448 29.88 -10.65 -7.18
N GLY A 449 30.12 -9.44 -6.67
CA GLY A 449 29.85 -8.18 -7.38
C GLY A 449 30.95 -7.72 -8.36
N TYR A 450 32.11 -8.37 -8.40
CA TYR A 450 33.21 -7.94 -9.28
C TYR A 450 32.93 -8.22 -10.76
N GLU A 451 32.45 -9.42 -11.09
CA GLU A 451 32.13 -9.78 -12.47
C GLU A 451 31.01 -8.89 -13.06
N PRO A 452 29.88 -8.65 -12.35
CA PRO A 452 28.92 -7.63 -12.76
C PRO A 452 29.53 -6.23 -12.95
N ALA A 453 30.46 -5.81 -12.08
CA ALA A 453 31.10 -4.50 -12.19
C ALA A 453 31.93 -4.36 -13.47
N ILE A 454 32.65 -5.41 -13.89
CA ILE A 454 33.42 -5.40 -15.14
C ILE A 454 32.49 -5.31 -16.35
N GLN A 455 31.40 -6.07 -16.37
CA GLN A 455 30.41 -6.01 -17.43
C GLN A 455 29.72 -4.63 -17.48
N LEU A 456 29.50 -4.00 -16.33
CA LEU A 456 28.95 -2.63 -16.24
C LEU A 456 29.91 -1.60 -16.86
N LYS A 457 31.23 -1.80 -16.73
CA LYS A 457 32.24 -0.96 -17.41
C LYS A 457 32.26 -1.16 -18.92
N GLU A 458 32.16 -2.40 -19.39
CA GLU A 458 32.04 -2.69 -20.83
C GLU A 458 30.78 -2.03 -21.43
N LEU A 459 29.65 -2.08 -20.71
CA LEU A 459 28.43 -1.36 -21.12
C LEU A 459 28.67 0.15 -21.20
N ALA A 460 29.36 0.75 -20.23
CA ALA A 460 29.70 2.17 -20.25
C ALA A 460 30.57 2.55 -21.46
N GLU A 461 31.56 1.73 -21.80
CA GLU A 461 32.41 1.91 -22.98
C GLU A 461 31.58 1.93 -24.27
N ASN A 462 30.69 0.94 -24.42
CA ASN A 462 29.82 0.82 -25.59
C ASN A 462 28.86 2.02 -25.71
N ILE A 463 28.26 2.46 -24.60
CA ILE A 463 27.35 3.62 -24.58
C ILE A 463 28.10 4.93 -24.87
N ASN A 464 29.29 5.13 -24.29
CA ASN A 464 30.09 6.34 -24.52
C ASN A 464 30.55 6.42 -25.98
N SER A 465 31.02 5.30 -26.54
CA SER A 465 31.36 5.18 -27.95
C SER A 465 30.17 5.53 -28.84
N LEU A 466 28.99 4.95 -28.58
CA LEU A 466 27.77 5.26 -29.32
C LEU A 466 27.45 6.77 -29.29
N PHE A 467 27.49 7.40 -28.11
CA PHE A 467 27.15 8.80 -27.92
C PHE A 467 28.13 9.76 -28.62
N TYR A 468 29.44 9.53 -28.48
CA TYR A 468 30.46 10.47 -28.97
C TYR A 468 30.91 10.20 -30.40
N ASP A 469 31.08 8.93 -30.79
CA ASP A 469 31.63 8.57 -32.09
C ASP A 469 30.56 8.45 -33.17
N SER A 470 29.29 8.25 -32.80
CA SER A 470 28.19 8.04 -33.75
C SER A 470 28.44 6.89 -34.76
N GLU A 471 29.36 5.96 -34.44
CA GLU A 471 29.78 4.83 -35.30
C GLU A 471 29.11 3.50 -34.92
N GLY A 472 28.15 3.51 -33.99
CA GLY A 472 27.49 2.29 -33.52
C GLY A 472 26.71 1.59 -34.64
N THR A 473 26.99 0.31 -34.87
CA THR A 473 26.18 -0.50 -35.78
C THR A 473 24.81 -0.78 -35.15
N TYR A 474 23.82 -1.15 -35.98
CA TYR A 474 22.52 -1.62 -35.48
C TYR A 474 22.65 -2.72 -34.40
N SER A 475 23.60 -3.64 -34.60
CA SER A 475 23.85 -4.73 -33.66
C SER A 475 24.35 -4.23 -32.31
N ASP A 476 25.17 -3.17 -32.30
CA ASP A 476 25.68 -2.57 -31.06
C ASP A 476 24.56 -1.89 -30.28
N ILE A 477 23.68 -1.16 -30.97
CA ILE A 477 22.52 -0.49 -30.38
C ILE A 477 21.58 -1.51 -29.72
N ILE A 478 21.23 -2.59 -30.42
CA ILE A 478 20.37 -3.65 -29.87
C ILE A 478 21.05 -4.32 -28.68
N ARG A 479 22.36 -4.62 -28.77
CA ARG A 479 23.11 -5.20 -27.66
C ARG A 479 23.07 -4.31 -26.42
N ILE A 480 23.32 -3.01 -26.58
CA ILE A 480 23.23 -2.03 -25.48
C ILE A 480 21.83 -2.03 -24.85
N ALA A 481 20.77 -2.02 -25.66
CA ALA A 481 19.39 -2.06 -25.14
C ALA A 481 19.11 -3.35 -24.34
N CYS A 482 19.58 -4.50 -24.84
CA CYS A 482 19.50 -5.78 -24.13
C CYS A 482 20.30 -5.76 -22.82
N ASP A 483 21.51 -5.21 -22.82
CA ASP A 483 22.37 -5.14 -21.63
C ASP A 483 21.76 -4.21 -20.56
N LEU A 484 21.21 -3.07 -20.96
CA LEU A 484 20.44 -2.18 -20.07
C LEU A 484 19.27 -2.90 -19.38
N THR A 485 18.65 -3.84 -20.10
CA THR A 485 17.56 -4.68 -19.58
C THR A 485 18.10 -5.78 -18.66
N TYR A 486 19.19 -6.45 -19.04
CA TYR A 486 19.80 -7.54 -18.27
C TYR A 486 20.22 -7.11 -16.86
N PHE A 487 20.85 -5.94 -16.73
CA PHE A 487 21.26 -5.38 -15.43
C PHE A 487 20.07 -4.99 -14.56
N THR A 488 18.90 -4.74 -15.15
CA THR A 488 17.65 -4.50 -14.42
C THR A 488 17.06 -5.81 -13.87
N ARG A 489 17.27 -6.94 -14.56
CA ARG A 489 16.57 -8.21 -14.37
C ARG A 489 17.19 -9.18 -13.35
N ASN A 490 18.50 -9.45 -13.43
CA ASN A 490 18.98 -10.81 -13.11
C ASN A 490 19.90 -11.01 -11.90
N ARG A 491 20.13 -10.02 -11.02
CA ARG A 491 21.14 -10.18 -9.94
C ARG A 491 20.88 -9.32 -8.70
N ALA A 492 19.73 -9.53 -8.05
CA ALA A 492 19.51 -9.01 -6.70
C ALA A 492 20.63 -9.53 -5.77
N GLY A 493 21.26 -8.62 -5.02
CA GLY A 493 22.46 -8.89 -4.23
C GLY A 493 23.77 -8.53 -4.95
N SER A 494 24.17 -9.29 -5.99
CA SER A 494 25.50 -9.08 -6.60
C SER A 494 25.66 -7.82 -7.47
N CYS A 495 24.61 -7.39 -8.18
CA CYS A 495 24.62 -6.08 -8.87
C CYS A 495 24.45 -4.90 -7.89
N ASN A 496 23.75 -5.13 -6.77
CA ASN A 496 23.67 -4.15 -5.70
C ASN A 496 25.05 -3.89 -5.08
N ASP A 497 25.83 -4.97 -4.88
CA ASP A 497 27.20 -4.88 -4.32
C ASP A 497 28.13 -3.99 -5.16
N CYS A 498 27.86 -3.76 -6.45
CA CYS A 498 28.65 -2.89 -7.34
C CYS A 498 27.96 -1.58 -7.76
N GLY A 499 26.87 -1.19 -7.12
CA GLY A 499 26.21 0.11 -7.35
C GLY A 499 25.52 0.24 -8.70
N THR A 500 25.02 -0.86 -9.27
CA THR A 500 24.38 -0.86 -10.59
C THR A 500 23.09 -0.01 -10.60
N PHE A 501 22.30 -0.04 -9.54
CA PHE A 501 21.02 0.68 -9.46
C PHE A 501 21.21 2.20 -9.50
N GLU A 502 22.31 2.70 -8.96
CA GLU A 502 22.67 4.11 -9.01
C GLU A 502 23.24 4.50 -10.38
N VAL A 503 23.95 3.61 -11.08
CA VAL A 503 24.59 3.91 -12.37
C VAL A 503 23.62 3.82 -13.55
N LEU A 504 22.76 2.82 -13.55
CA LEU A 504 21.92 2.47 -14.70
C LEU A 504 20.98 3.60 -15.17
N PRO A 505 20.35 4.40 -14.29
CA PRO A 505 19.55 5.56 -14.71
C PRO A 505 20.34 6.56 -15.57
N TYR A 506 21.64 6.71 -15.36
CA TYR A 506 22.48 7.61 -16.16
C TYR A 506 22.78 7.02 -17.54
N PHE A 507 23.04 5.71 -17.60
CA PHE A 507 23.26 5.01 -18.87
C PHE A 507 22.03 5.04 -19.77
N LYS A 508 20.86 4.79 -19.19
CA LYS A 508 19.58 4.88 -19.91
C LYS A 508 19.35 6.29 -20.49
N ARG A 509 19.66 7.35 -19.71
CA ARG A 509 19.60 8.74 -20.19
C ARG A 509 20.59 9.04 -21.32
N VAL A 510 21.85 8.60 -21.20
CA VAL A 510 22.86 8.81 -22.26
C VAL A 510 22.40 8.14 -23.56
N PHE A 511 21.90 6.91 -23.46
CA PHE A 511 21.40 6.15 -24.59
C PHE A 511 20.20 6.83 -25.27
N LEU A 512 19.21 7.30 -24.50
CA LEU A 512 18.09 8.07 -25.05
C LEU A 512 18.55 9.39 -25.69
N GLN A 513 19.45 10.11 -25.03
CA GLN A 513 19.93 11.41 -25.51
C GLN A 513 20.70 11.31 -26.84
N TYR A 514 21.39 10.19 -27.09
CA TYR A 514 21.97 9.92 -28.41
C TYR A 514 20.91 10.03 -29.52
N PHE A 515 19.75 9.42 -29.35
CA PHE A 515 18.68 9.49 -30.35
C PHE A 515 17.99 10.85 -30.39
N VAL A 516 17.82 11.53 -29.25
CA VAL A 516 17.33 12.93 -29.23
C VAL A 516 18.24 13.83 -30.06
N ASN A 517 19.55 13.57 -30.01
CA ASN A 517 20.56 14.27 -30.79
C ASN A 517 20.64 13.83 -32.26
N ALA A 518 19.98 12.73 -32.63
CA ALA A 518 19.97 12.10 -33.96
C ALA A 518 18.53 11.67 -34.38
N PRO A 519 17.59 12.61 -34.55
CA PRO A 519 16.17 12.29 -34.78
C PRO A 519 15.90 11.58 -36.11
N GLU A 520 16.79 11.70 -37.10
CA GLU A 520 16.66 11.07 -38.43
C GLU A 520 17.33 9.68 -38.51
N TYR A 521 17.47 8.96 -37.39
CA TYR A 521 18.06 7.62 -37.37
C TYR A 521 17.37 6.66 -38.35
N ALA A 522 18.12 6.19 -39.37
CA ALA A 522 17.57 5.53 -40.55
C ALA A 522 16.85 4.20 -40.26
N GLU A 523 17.30 3.44 -39.25
CA GLU A 523 16.74 2.13 -38.90
C GLU A 523 15.70 2.20 -37.77
N ASN A 524 15.13 3.38 -37.49
CA ASN A 524 14.20 3.60 -36.38
C ASN A 524 13.02 2.61 -36.31
N THR A 525 12.44 2.24 -37.45
CA THR A 525 11.28 1.35 -37.51
C THR A 525 11.66 -0.07 -37.13
N LYS A 526 12.82 -0.53 -37.64
CA LYS A 526 13.36 -1.85 -37.34
C LYS A 526 13.74 -1.94 -35.85
N LEU A 527 14.40 -0.90 -35.33
CA LEU A 527 14.76 -0.78 -33.92
C LEU A 527 13.53 -0.90 -33.00
N CYS A 528 12.49 -0.09 -33.21
CA CYS A 528 11.26 -0.17 -32.40
C CYS A 528 10.53 -1.51 -32.53
N THR A 529 10.64 -2.18 -33.69
CA THR A 529 10.06 -3.52 -33.87
C THR A 529 10.82 -4.57 -33.07
N ASP A 530 12.16 -4.54 -33.09
CA ASP A 530 12.98 -5.49 -32.35
C ASP A 530 12.89 -5.27 -30.84
N LEU A 531 12.87 -4.01 -30.39
CA LEU A 531 12.71 -3.63 -28.99
C LEU A 531 11.33 -4.00 -28.43
N LEU A 532 10.29 -4.16 -29.26
CA LEU A 532 8.96 -4.58 -28.80
C LEU A 532 9.03 -5.89 -28.01
N ASN A 533 9.92 -6.81 -28.41
CA ASN A 533 10.12 -8.09 -27.71
C ASN A 533 10.65 -7.94 -26.28
N ILE A 534 11.30 -6.82 -25.94
CA ILE A 534 11.72 -6.53 -24.56
C ILE A 534 10.48 -6.23 -23.70
N PHE A 535 9.51 -5.52 -24.27
CA PHE A 535 8.30 -5.11 -23.57
C PHE A 535 7.21 -6.17 -23.53
N THR A 536 7.09 -7.01 -24.56
CA THR A 536 5.95 -7.94 -24.72
C THR A 536 6.37 -9.39 -24.95
N GLY A 537 7.65 -9.71 -24.76
CA GLY A 537 8.19 -11.05 -24.97
C GLY A 537 7.88 -12.03 -23.84
N LYS A 538 8.61 -13.16 -23.80
CA LYS A 538 8.43 -14.22 -22.78
C LYS A 538 8.71 -13.73 -21.35
N ASP A 539 9.54 -12.71 -21.21
CA ASP A 539 9.89 -12.13 -19.92
C ASP A 539 9.91 -10.59 -20.03
N PRO A 540 8.72 -9.97 -20.01
CA PRO A 540 8.53 -8.58 -20.36
C PRO A 540 9.11 -7.65 -19.30
N HIS A 541 9.81 -6.59 -19.73
CA HIS A 541 10.39 -5.58 -18.84
C HIS A 541 10.07 -4.17 -19.35
N TYR A 542 9.64 -3.29 -18.45
CA TYR A 542 9.37 -1.91 -18.79
C TYR A 542 10.57 -1.00 -18.48
N ILE A 543 11.08 -0.32 -19.52
CA ILE A 543 12.12 0.70 -19.39
C ILE A 543 11.62 1.97 -20.07
N ASP A 544 11.38 3.01 -19.27
CA ASP A 544 10.85 4.30 -19.75
C ASP A 544 11.70 4.89 -20.87
N GLU A 545 13.03 4.96 -20.71
CA GLU A 545 13.90 5.56 -21.73
C GLU A 545 13.85 4.81 -23.08
N LEU A 546 13.62 3.50 -23.07
CA LEU A 546 13.40 2.74 -24.30
C LEU A 546 12.00 2.98 -24.88
N ALA A 547 10.98 3.14 -24.02
CA ALA A 547 9.62 3.46 -24.43
C ALA A 547 9.52 4.87 -25.05
N GLN A 548 10.30 5.83 -24.56
CA GLN A 548 10.37 7.18 -25.11
C GLN A 548 10.85 7.22 -26.58
N LEU A 549 11.62 6.22 -27.03
CA LEU A 549 12.05 6.13 -28.43
C LEU A 549 10.87 6.00 -29.39
N TYR A 550 9.78 5.36 -28.96
CA TYR A 550 8.58 5.24 -29.79
C TYR A 550 7.93 6.59 -30.04
N TYR A 551 7.94 7.49 -29.06
CA TYR A 551 7.47 8.87 -29.25
C TYR A 551 8.44 9.67 -30.13
N LEU A 552 9.73 9.59 -29.86
CA LEU A 552 10.76 10.29 -30.63
C LEU A 552 10.73 9.96 -32.13
N PHE A 553 10.44 8.70 -32.47
CA PHE A 553 10.37 8.21 -33.86
C PHE A 553 8.96 8.13 -34.45
N ASP A 554 7.96 8.69 -33.75
CA ASP A 554 6.55 8.69 -34.17
C ASP A 554 6.00 7.27 -34.49
N LYS A 555 6.22 6.33 -33.58
CA LYS A 555 5.81 4.91 -33.66
C LYS A 555 4.63 4.61 -32.75
N LYS A 556 3.58 5.43 -32.85
CA LYS A 556 2.35 5.33 -32.07
C LYS A 556 1.76 3.92 -32.04
N GLU A 557 1.57 3.27 -33.19
CA GLU A 557 0.93 1.95 -33.28
C GLU A 557 1.71 0.83 -32.57
N LEU A 558 3.05 0.92 -32.54
CA LEU A 558 3.86 -0.05 -31.81
C LEU A 558 3.81 0.24 -30.30
N PHE A 559 3.79 1.52 -29.91
CA PHE A 559 3.64 1.90 -28.50
C PHE A 559 2.28 1.51 -27.94
N LEU A 560 1.20 1.62 -28.73
CA LEU A 560 -0.13 1.15 -28.32
C LEU A 560 -0.16 -0.34 -27.99
N GLN A 561 0.64 -1.17 -28.69
CA GLN A 561 0.78 -2.59 -28.34
C GLN A 561 1.46 -2.78 -26.98
N ILE A 562 2.46 -1.96 -26.66
CA ILE A 562 3.11 -1.95 -25.34
C ILE A 562 2.09 -1.52 -24.27
N ALA A 563 1.37 -0.43 -24.52
CA ALA A 563 0.39 0.11 -23.58
C ALA A 563 -0.75 -0.89 -23.30
N GLU A 564 -1.27 -1.57 -24.32
CA GLU A 564 -2.31 -2.60 -24.14
C GLU A 564 -1.77 -3.84 -23.42
N PHE A 565 -0.55 -4.27 -23.72
CA PHE A 565 0.07 -5.42 -23.06
C PHE A 565 0.34 -5.18 -21.57
N TRP A 566 0.80 -3.97 -21.20
CA TRP A 566 1.13 -3.63 -19.82
C TRP A 566 -0.07 -3.13 -19.02
N CYS A 567 -0.89 -2.25 -19.59
CA CYS A 567 -1.94 -1.50 -18.90
C CYS A 567 -3.33 -1.65 -19.55
N GLY A 568 -3.50 -2.56 -20.50
CA GLY A 568 -4.82 -2.93 -21.01
C GLY A 568 -5.68 -3.59 -19.93
N SER A 569 -6.88 -4.05 -20.28
CA SER A 569 -7.81 -4.62 -19.28
C SER A 569 -7.28 -5.92 -18.63
N ASN A 570 -6.37 -6.62 -19.32
CA ASN A 570 -5.61 -7.78 -18.84
C ASN A 570 -4.11 -7.48 -18.73
N GLY A 571 -3.78 -6.21 -18.51
CA GLY A 571 -2.40 -5.75 -18.46
C GLY A 571 -1.61 -6.45 -17.36
N ILE A 572 -0.39 -6.88 -17.66
CA ILE A 572 0.43 -7.62 -16.69
C ILE A 572 0.85 -6.77 -15.48
N VAL A 573 0.84 -5.44 -15.61
CA VAL A 573 1.25 -4.52 -14.53
C VAL A 573 0.31 -4.62 -13.32
N TRP A 574 -0.93 -5.08 -13.54
CA TRP A 574 -1.94 -5.23 -12.50
C TRP A 574 -1.66 -6.41 -11.55
N GLN A 575 -0.58 -7.17 -11.74
CA GLN A 575 -0.13 -8.18 -10.76
C GLN A 575 1.08 -7.70 -9.96
N ASN A 576 1.61 -6.51 -10.25
CA ASN A 576 2.73 -5.94 -9.52
C ASN A 576 2.28 -5.26 -8.21
N GLU A 577 3.23 -5.11 -7.30
CA GLU A 577 3.12 -4.21 -6.15
C GLU A 577 2.92 -2.75 -6.62
N TYR A 578 2.28 -1.93 -5.79
CA TYR A 578 1.84 -0.59 -6.19
C TYR A 578 2.98 0.32 -6.67
N ASP A 579 4.17 0.29 -6.07
CA ASP A 579 5.29 1.18 -6.46
C ASP A 579 5.74 0.96 -7.91
N ASP A 580 5.92 -0.30 -8.30
CA ASP A 580 6.26 -0.67 -9.68
C ASP A 580 5.12 -0.35 -10.64
N LEU A 581 3.89 -0.60 -10.22
CA LEU A 581 2.68 -0.30 -10.97
C LEU A 581 2.53 1.20 -11.23
N GLU A 582 2.69 2.04 -10.19
CA GLU A 582 2.62 3.50 -10.27
C GLU A 582 3.70 4.05 -11.20
N TYR A 583 4.94 3.54 -11.07
CA TYR A 583 6.03 3.88 -11.97
C TYR A 583 5.64 3.59 -13.43
N ILE A 584 5.27 2.35 -13.77
CA ILE A 584 4.99 1.96 -15.16
C ILE A 584 3.79 2.71 -15.74
N CYS A 585 2.68 2.76 -14.99
CA CYS A 585 1.45 3.40 -15.43
C CYS A 585 1.63 4.90 -15.68
N THR A 586 2.35 5.60 -14.80
CA THR A 586 2.62 7.04 -14.94
C THR A 586 3.40 7.35 -16.22
N HIS A 587 4.42 6.55 -16.54
CA HIS A 587 5.21 6.73 -17.77
C HIS A 587 4.40 6.40 -19.03
N ILE A 588 3.63 5.30 -19.02
CA ILE A 588 2.78 4.94 -20.15
C ILE A 588 1.71 6.00 -20.41
N ALA A 589 0.97 6.43 -19.37
CA ALA A 589 -0.05 7.46 -19.49
C ALA A 589 0.53 8.79 -19.99
N SER A 590 1.71 9.18 -19.52
CA SER A 590 2.43 10.37 -20.00
C SER A 590 2.74 10.30 -21.49
N LEU A 591 3.24 9.16 -21.99
CA LEU A 591 3.52 8.96 -23.41
C LEU A 591 2.24 8.91 -24.27
N LEU A 592 1.18 8.23 -23.80
CA LEU A 592 -0.13 8.22 -24.47
C LEU A 592 -0.67 9.65 -24.63
N ASN A 593 -0.59 10.48 -23.60
CA ASN A 593 -0.98 11.89 -23.67
C ASN A 593 -0.17 12.65 -24.73
N LYS A 594 1.15 12.41 -24.85
CA LYS A 594 1.96 13.01 -25.93
C LYS A 594 1.54 12.55 -27.32
N PHE A 595 0.97 11.34 -27.46
CA PHE A 595 0.37 10.84 -28.70
C PHE A 595 -1.10 11.27 -28.91
N ASN A 596 -1.65 12.09 -28.02
CA ASN A 596 -3.06 12.50 -27.96
C ASN A 596 -4.06 11.36 -27.68
N GLU A 597 -3.61 10.26 -27.06
CA GLU A 597 -4.43 9.12 -26.62
C GLU A 597 -4.95 9.32 -25.19
N THR A 598 -5.65 10.44 -24.99
CA THR A 598 -6.06 10.92 -23.65
C THR A 598 -7.08 10.03 -22.96
N GLU A 599 -8.00 9.41 -23.70
CA GLU A 599 -9.01 8.50 -23.14
C GLU A 599 -8.35 7.26 -22.51
N PHE A 600 -7.40 6.66 -23.23
CA PHE A 600 -6.66 5.51 -22.71
C PHE A 600 -5.78 5.89 -21.53
N ALA A 601 -5.06 7.02 -21.61
CA ALA A 601 -4.27 7.54 -20.50
C ALA A 601 -5.11 7.76 -19.23
N ASN A 602 -6.30 8.36 -19.37
CA ASN A 602 -7.22 8.60 -18.26
C ASN A 602 -7.74 7.29 -17.66
N LYS A 603 -8.05 6.28 -18.49
CA LYS A 603 -8.45 4.95 -18.02
C LYS A 603 -7.34 4.31 -17.18
N ILE A 604 -6.09 4.35 -17.66
CA ILE A 604 -4.92 3.84 -16.92
C ILE A 604 -4.77 4.55 -15.59
N GLN A 605 -4.83 5.89 -15.57
CA GLN A 605 -4.71 6.67 -14.34
C GLN A 605 -5.81 6.33 -13.32
N LYS A 606 -7.05 6.14 -13.78
CA LYS A 606 -8.20 5.75 -12.94
C LYS A 606 -7.97 4.38 -12.28
N ILE A 607 -7.51 3.39 -13.06
CA ILE A 607 -7.23 2.04 -12.55
C ILE A 607 -6.03 2.06 -11.60
N MET A 608 -4.95 2.74 -12.00
CA MET A 608 -3.74 2.92 -11.18
C MET A 608 -4.09 3.47 -9.80
N ASN A 609 -4.91 4.52 -9.72
CA ASN A 609 -5.33 5.08 -8.44
C ASN A 609 -6.07 4.05 -7.57
N LEU A 610 -7.02 3.31 -8.13
CA LEU A 610 -7.78 2.30 -7.38
C LEU A 610 -6.88 1.18 -6.85
N ARG A 611 -5.81 0.84 -7.58
CA ARG A 611 -4.84 -0.20 -7.24
C ARG A 611 -3.91 0.12 -6.08
N ILE A 612 -4.00 1.31 -5.49
CA ILE A 612 -3.43 1.57 -4.17
C ILE A 612 -3.99 0.58 -3.16
N LEU A 613 -5.30 0.29 -3.24
CA LEU A 613 -5.91 -0.73 -2.41
C LEU A 613 -5.61 -2.12 -2.99
N GLY A 614 -4.99 -2.96 -2.18
CA GLY A 614 -4.58 -4.31 -2.54
C GLY A 614 -3.85 -4.98 -1.39
N TYR A 615 -3.10 -6.04 -1.68
CA TYR A 615 -2.21 -6.67 -0.69
C TYR A 615 -0.84 -5.97 -0.72
N VAL A 616 -0.11 -6.02 0.39
CA VAL A 616 1.15 -5.26 0.60
C VAL A 616 2.30 -6.18 0.96
N GLY A 617 3.55 -5.80 0.66
CA GLY A 617 4.76 -6.59 0.95
C GLY A 617 5.13 -6.74 2.43
N ARG A 618 4.38 -6.13 3.36
CA ARG A 618 4.48 -6.42 4.81
C ARG A 618 3.57 -7.57 5.20
N LYS A 619 3.85 -8.20 6.35
CA LYS A 619 3.05 -9.31 6.89
C LYS A 619 1.55 -8.98 6.89
N ASP A 620 0.80 -9.63 6.02
CA ASP A 620 -0.61 -9.36 5.78
C ASP A 620 -1.48 -10.54 6.24
N TYR A 621 -2.46 -10.25 7.12
CA TYR A 621 -3.37 -11.24 7.70
C TYR A 621 -4.83 -11.03 7.27
N THR A 622 -5.09 -10.13 6.31
CA THR A 622 -6.45 -9.66 5.98
C THR A 622 -7.38 -10.81 5.52
N LEU A 623 -6.84 -11.85 4.87
CA LEU A 623 -7.62 -13.01 4.41
C LEU A 623 -8.05 -13.97 5.53
N ASN A 624 -7.60 -13.76 6.77
CA ASN A 624 -7.83 -14.70 7.87
C ASN A 624 -9.32 -14.85 8.20
N GLY A 625 -10.10 -13.75 8.19
CA GLY A 625 -11.54 -13.83 8.42
C GLY A 625 -12.28 -14.62 7.33
N LEU A 626 -11.83 -14.52 6.06
CA LEU A 626 -12.38 -15.31 4.96
C LEU A 626 -12.05 -16.81 5.11
N LEU A 627 -10.81 -17.14 5.50
CA LEU A 627 -10.39 -18.52 5.80
C LEU A 627 -11.20 -19.11 6.97
N GLU A 628 -11.42 -18.35 8.04
CA GLU A 628 -12.25 -18.82 9.17
C GLU A 628 -13.70 -19.07 8.71
N CYS A 629 -14.28 -18.20 7.89
CA CYS A 629 -15.60 -18.46 7.29
C CYS A 629 -15.61 -19.77 6.48
N TYR A 630 -14.59 -19.99 5.64
CA TYR A 630 -14.44 -21.19 4.83
C TYR A 630 -14.46 -22.47 5.68
N LYS A 631 -13.75 -22.49 6.80
CA LYS A 631 -13.70 -23.64 7.72
C LYS A 631 -15.11 -24.06 8.18
N PHE A 632 -15.99 -23.09 8.46
CA PHE A 632 -17.36 -23.34 8.91
C PHE A 632 -18.38 -23.66 7.80
N LEU A 633 -18.01 -23.56 6.51
CA LEU A 633 -18.93 -23.91 5.42
C LEU A 633 -19.33 -25.39 5.45
N PRO A 634 -20.57 -25.74 5.05
CA PRO A 634 -21.01 -27.13 4.95
C PRO A 634 -20.09 -27.97 4.06
N ASN A 635 -19.68 -29.14 4.54
CA ASN A 635 -18.77 -30.01 3.80
C ASN A 635 -19.50 -30.72 2.65
N ASN A 636 -19.46 -30.12 1.46
CA ASN A 636 -20.08 -30.62 0.23
C ASN A 636 -19.17 -30.34 -0.98
N THR A 637 -19.52 -30.87 -2.16
CA THR A 637 -18.72 -30.68 -3.38
C THR A 637 -18.55 -29.21 -3.78
N GLU A 638 -19.53 -28.36 -3.51
CA GLU A 638 -19.46 -26.92 -3.83
C GLU A 638 -18.40 -26.20 -2.98
N LYS A 639 -18.19 -26.66 -1.73
CA LYS A 639 -17.15 -26.15 -0.82
C LYS A 639 -15.76 -26.21 -1.45
N ILE A 640 -15.44 -27.24 -2.22
CA ILE A 640 -14.13 -27.33 -2.89
C ILE A 640 -14.15 -26.80 -4.33
N LEU A 641 -15.20 -27.10 -5.11
CA LEU A 641 -15.24 -26.75 -6.54
C LEU A 641 -15.51 -25.26 -6.81
N SER A 642 -16.12 -24.54 -5.86
CA SER A 642 -16.46 -23.11 -6.01
C SER A 642 -15.84 -22.27 -4.89
N TYR A 643 -16.29 -22.44 -3.65
CA TYR A 643 -15.86 -21.57 -2.55
C TYR A 643 -14.36 -21.69 -2.26
N GLY A 644 -13.83 -22.91 -2.25
CA GLY A 644 -12.41 -23.17 -2.07
C GLY A 644 -11.56 -22.60 -3.22
N MET A 645 -12.07 -22.63 -4.45
CA MET A 645 -11.39 -22.03 -5.60
C MET A 645 -11.36 -20.51 -5.54
N ASN A 646 -12.43 -19.87 -5.06
CA ASN A 646 -12.42 -18.43 -4.80
C ASN A 646 -11.39 -18.05 -3.74
N LEU A 647 -11.35 -18.79 -2.62
CA LEU A 647 -10.34 -18.58 -1.57
C LEU A 647 -8.92 -18.75 -2.11
N LEU A 648 -8.68 -19.82 -2.88
CA LEU A 648 -7.37 -20.10 -3.48
C LEU A 648 -6.94 -19.01 -4.46
N THR A 649 -7.87 -18.54 -5.30
CA THR A 649 -7.63 -17.40 -6.20
C THR A 649 -7.17 -16.19 -5.41
N LEU A 650 -7.90 -15.82 -4.34
CA LEU A 650 -7.54 -14.67 -3.51
C LEU A 650 -6.19 -14.83 -2.81
N CYS A 651 -5.88 -16.02 -2.30
CA CYS A 651 -4.59 -16.31 -1.69
C CYS A 651 -3.44 -16.21 -2.69
N ASP A 652 -3.61 -16.68 -3.93
CA ASP A 652 -2.59 -16.57 -4.98
C ASP A 652 -2.28 -15.12 -5.31
N TYR A 653 -3.30 -14.30 -5.58
CA TYR A 653 -3.10 -12.87 -5.82
C TYR A 653 -2.49 -12.16 -4.62
N ALA A 654 -2.85 -12.55 -3.39
CA ALA A 654 -2.26 -11.99 -2.19
C ALA A 654 -0.77 -12.38 -2.01
N ASN A 655 -0.38 -13.60 -2.41
CA ASN A 655 1.01 -14.06 -2.43
C ASN A 655 1.83 -13.42 -3.56
N GLU A 656 1.20 -13.11 -4.70
CA GLU A 656 1.86 -12.47 -5.85
C GLU A 656 2.11 -10.98 -5.62
N ILE A 657 1.14 -10.27 -5.04
CA ILE A 657 1.19 -8.81 -4.85
C ILE A 657 1.85 -8.43 -3.50
N GLY A 658 1.77 -9.29 -2.47
CA GLY A 658 2.20 -8.96 -1.11
C GLY A 658 2.74 -10.14 -0.29
N ASP A 659 2.95 -9.93 1.02
CA ASP A 659 3.44 -10.93 1.98
C ASP A 659 2.26 -11.52 2.79
N ASN A 660 1.41 -12.26 2.08
CA ASN A 660 0.27 -12.95 2.66
C ASN A 660 0.73 -14.01 3.69
N ARG A 661 0.20 -13.91 4.91
CA ARG A 661 0.48 -14.82 6.04
C ARG A 661 -0.61 -15.85 6.27
N VAL A 662 -1.65 -15.86 5.45
CA VAL A 662 -2.75 -16.79 5.54
C VAL A 662 -2.46 -17.99 4.65
N ASN A 663 -2.20 -19.15 5.27
CA ASN A 663 -2.15 -20.43 4.57
C ASN A 663 -3.56 -21.03 4.48
N ALA A 664 -4.12 -21.09 3.27
CA ALA A 664 -5.40 -21.75 3.00
C ALA A 664 -5.23 -23.21 2.56
N ASP A 665 -4.00 -23.64 2.23
CA ASP A 665 -3.71 -24.92 1.59
C ASP A 665 -4.14 -26.09 2.47
N ASP A 666 -3.73 -26.09 3.75
CA ASP A 666 -4.12 -27.08 4.75
C ASP A 666 -5.64 -27.28 4.80
N ALA A 667 -6.41 -26.19 4.89
CA ALA A 667 -7.86 -26.23 4.99
C ALA A 667 -8.52 -26.74 3.70
N LEU A 668 -7.97 -26.39 2.52
CA LEU A 668 -8.46 -26.85 1.23
C LEU A 668 -8.18 -28.35 1.03
N PHE A 669 -6.95 -28.80 1.33
CA PHE A 669 -6.58 -30.21 1.27
C PHE A 669 -7.36 -31.05 2.27
N ASP A 670 -7.62 -30.52 3.47
CA ASP A 670 -8.45 -31.16 4.49
C ASP A 670 -9.85 -31.49 3.97
N VAL A 671 -10.50 -30.51 3.33
CA VAL A 671 -11.83 -30.64 2.73
C VAL A 671 -11.77 -31.58 1.52
N ALA A 672 -10.79 -31.41 0.64
CA ALA A 672 -10.62 -32.26 -0.53
C ALA A 672 -10.45 -33.74 -0.13
N CYS A 673 -9.66 -34.01 0.91
CA CYS A 673 -9.45 -35.34 1.46
C CYS A 673 -10.74 -35.96 2.01
N GLU A 674 -11.55 -35.17 2.73
CA GLU A 674 -12.83 -35.65 3.29
C GLU A 674 -13.89 -35.94 2.23
N LEU A 675 -13.89 -35.18 1.14
CA LEU A 675 -14.81 -35.40 0.02
C LEU A 675 -14.37 -36.56 -0.88
N GLY A 676 -13.07 -36.87 -0.92
CA GLY A 676 -12.51 -38.06 -1.54
C GLY A 676 -11.27 -37.79 -2.41
N PHE A 677 -10.52 -38.87 -2.70
CA PHE A 677 -9.20 -38.78 -3.36
C PHE A 677 -9.21 -38.13 -4.76
N LYS A 678 -10.33 -38.13 -5.49
CA LYS A 678 -10.43 -37.36 -6.75
C LYS A 678 -10.27 -35.85 -6.57
N TYR A 679 -10.77 -35.30 -5.47
CA TYR A 679 -10.65 -33.87 -5.18
C TYR A 679 -9.25 -33.55 -4.64
N LEU A 680 -8.70 -34.42 -3.80
CA LEU A 680 -7.32 -34.32 -3.32
C LEU A 680 -6.33 -34.28 -4.50
N ASP A 681 -6.48 -35.21 -5.44
CA ASP A 681 -5.69 -35.26 -6.66
C ASP A 681 -5.88 -34.01 -7.52
N ALA A 682 -7.12 -33.62 -7.78
CA ALA A 682 -7.40 -32.45 -8.61
C ALA A 682 -6.79 -31.15 -8.06
N LEU A 683 -6.83 -30.97 -6.73
CA LEU A 683 -6.21 -29.83 -6.05
C LEU A 683 -4.68 -29.92 -6.09
N PHE A 684 -4.12 -31.10 -5.84
CA PHE A 684 -2.67 -31.33 -5.92
C PHE A 684 -2.14 -31.03 -7.33
N GLU A 685 -2.78 -31.57 -8.38
CA GLU A 685 -2.36 -31.36 -9.77
C GLU A 685 -2.47 -29.91 -10.23
N LEU A 686 -3.39 -29.12 -9.66
CA LEU A 686 -3.48 -27.69 -9.95
C LEU A 686 -2.24 -26.93 -9.49
N LYS A 687 -1.68 -27.31 -8.33
CA LYS A 687 -0.62 -26.56 -7.65
C LYS A 687 0.78 -27.15 -7.80
N ASN A 688 0.84 -28.42 -8.18
CA ASN A 688 2.07 -29.19 -8.31
C ASN A 688 2.91 -28.76 -9.53
N THR A 689 3.65 -27.66 -9.38
CA THR A 689 4.64 -27.19 -10.36
C THR A 689 6.05 -27.70 -10.02
N PRO A 690 6.99 -27.79 -10.99
CA PRO A 690 8.36 -28.24 -10.73
C PRO A 690 9.09 -27.45 -9.62
N ASP A 691 8.82 -26.14 -9.51
CA ASP A 691 9.50 -25.26 -8.57
C ASP A 691 8.98 -25.42 -7.12
N ASN A 692 7.72 -25.81 -6.96
CA ASN A 692 7.06 -25.98 -5.65
C ASN A 692 6.74 -27.44 -5.30
N LEU A 693 7.29 -28.39 -6.08
CA LEU A 693 7.00 -29.82 -5.98
C LEU A 693 7.18 -30.39 -4.56
N THR A 694 8.24 -29.98 -3.85
CA THR A 694 8.53 -30.47 -2.50
C THR A 694 7.49 -29.98 -1.50
N TYR A 695 7.13 -28.70 -1.54
CA TYR A 695 6.15 -28.08 -0.66
C TYR A 695 4.79 -28.78 -0.78
N TRP A 696 4.23 -28.87 -1.98
CA TRP A 696 2.89 -29.45 -2.17
C TRP A 696 2.80 -30.94 -1.80
N ARG A 697 3.90 -31.70 -1.96
CA ARG A 697 3.96 -33.08 -1.49
C ARG A 697 3.90 -33.16 0.03
N GLN A 698 4.55 -32.23 0.73
CA GLN A 698 4.51 -32.17 2.19
C GLN A 698 3.12 -31.79 2.70
N GLU A 699 2.46 -30.81 2.08
CA GLU A 699 1.07 -30.42 2.41
C GLU A 699 0.11 -31.61 2.28
N VAL A 700 0.18 -32.35 1.16
CA VAL A 700 -0.65 -33.55 0.97
C VAL A 700 -0.32 -34.62 2.01
N LEU A 701 0.95 -34.88 2.28
CA LEU A 701 1.33 -35.88 3.30
C LEU A 701 0.82 -35.47 4.68
N SER A 702 1.00 -34.21 5.08
CA SER A 702 0.54 -33.67 6.37
C SER A 702 -0.94 -34.01 6.61
N VAL A 703 -1.81 -33.65 5.68
CA VAL A 703 -3.27 -33.91 5.76
C VAL A 703 -3.60 -35.40 5.80
N LEU A 704 -2.89 -36.25 5.03
CA LEU A 704 -3.09 -37.69 5.06
C LEU A 704 -2.68 -38.31 6.40
N TYR A 705 -1.60 -37.82 7.01
CA TYR A 705 -1.09 -38.29 8.30
C TYR A 705 -1.96 -37.85 9.48
N ASP A 706 -2.52 -36.64 9.43
CA ASP A 706 -3.46 -36.15 10.45
C ASP A 706 -4.76 -36.94 10.49
N LYS A 707 -5.14 -37.56 9.36
CA LYS A 707 -6.34 -38.40 9.24
C LYS A 707 -6.02 -39.88 9.08
N ILE A 708 -4.81 -40.32 9.48
CA ILE A 708 -4.30 -41.67 9.20
C ILE A 708 -5.25 -42.77 9.69
N ASP A 709 -5.81 -42.64 10.90
CA ASP A 709 -6.72 -43.62 11.48
C ASP A 709 -8.14 -43.59 10.88
N LYS A 710 -8.54 -42.45 10.32
CA LYS A 710 -9.86 -42.26 9.70
C LYS A 710 -9.88 -42.76 8.26
N LEU A 711 -8.81 -42.53 7.50
CA LEU A 711 -8.73 -42.83 6.06
C LEU A 711 -8.22 -44.23 5.76
N PHE A 712 -7.30 -44.75 6.57
CA PHE A 712 -6.61 -46.01 6.28
C PHE A 712 -6.97 -47.08 7.32
N THR A 713 -7.95 -47.90 6.96
CA THR A 713 -8.56 -48.87 7.88
C THR A 713 -7.91 -50.25 7.87
N ASN A 714 -6.96 -50.50 6.96
CA ASN A 714 -6.23 -51.76 6.86
C ASN A 714 -4.73 -51.54 6.60
N ASP A 715 -3.95 -52.57 6.87
CA ASP A 715 -2.49 -52.52 6.76
C ASP A 715 -2.01 -52.38 5.30
N ASP A 716 -2.74 -52.89 4.30
CA ASP A 716 -2.36 -52.77 2.88
C ASP A 716 -2.36 -51.29 2.42
N GLN A 717 -3.37 -50.52 2.82
CA GLN A 717 -3.44 -49.09 2.53
C GLN A 717 -2.36 -48.28 3.26
N ARG A 718 -2.05 -48.64 4.51
CA ARG A 718 -0.96 -48.02 5.27
C ARG A 718 0.39 -48.31 4.62
N ILE A 719 0.60 -49.52 4.09
CA ILE A 719 1.81 -49.85 3.31
C ILE A 719 1.89 -48.99 2.04
N LEU A 720 0.78 -48.74 1.36
CA LEU A 720 0.77 -47.83 0.19
C LEU A 720 1.13 -46.39 0.58
N LEU A 721 0.66 -45.89 1.72
CA LEU A 721 1.05 -44.57 2.24
C LEU A 721 2.53 -44.52 2.62
N TYR A 722 3.07 -45.59 3.20
CA TYR A 722 4.51 -45.73 3.46
C TYR A 722 5.31 -45.66 2.15
N LYS A 723 4.87 -46.38 1.10
CA LYS A 723 5.51 -46.33 -0.22
C LYS A 723 5.47 -44.92 -0.82
N LEU A 724 4.33 -44.23 -0.74
CA LEU A 724 4.19 -42.84 -1.19
C LEU A 724 5.15 -41.90 -0.47
N THR A 725 5.16 -41.95 0.86
CA THR A 725 5.99 -41.09 1.71
C THR A 725 7.47 -41.23 1.33
N ASN A 726 7.95 -42.47 1.20
CA ASN A 726 9.36 -42.75 0.88
C ASN A 726 9.70 -42.56 -0.62
N ALA A 727 8.69 -42.45 -1.50
CA ALA A 727 8.90 -42.07 -2.89
C ALA A 727 8.99 -40.55 -3.06
N TRP A 728 8.20 -39.81 -2.29
CA TRP A 728 8.11 -38.35 -2.33
C TRP A 728 9.20 -37.65 -1.51
N LEU A 729 9.57 -38.22 -0.36
CA LEU A 729 10.65 -37.75 0.52
C LEU A 729 11.75 -38.81 0.57
N LYS A 730 12.95 -38.48 0.07
CA LYS A 730 14.08 -39.41 0.02
C LYS A 730 15.16 -39.02 1.01
N ALA A 731 15.43 -39.90 1.97
CA ALA A 731 16.46 -39.67 2.99
C ALA A 731 17.84 -39.31 2.39
N GLU A 732 18.21 -39.90 1.25
CA GLU A 732 19.48 -39.60 0.56
C GLU A 732 19.56 -38.17 -0.02
N ILE A 733 18.42 -37.56 -0.34
CA ILE A 733 18.33 -36.19 -0.88
C ILE A 733 18.24 -35.18 0.27
N GLU A 734 17.46 -35.49 1.31
CA GLU A 734 17.24 -34.60 2.45
C GLU A 734 18.40 -34.58 3.47
N ASN A 735 19.33 -35.54 3.37
CA ASN A 735 20.55 -35.58 4.18
C ASN A 735 21.64 -34.69 3.55
N ASN A 736 21.50 -33.37 3.69
CA ASN A 736 22.46 -32.39 3.14
C ASN A 736 23.18 -31.60 4.25
N GLU A 737 24.48 -31.82 4.42
CA GLU A 737 25.34 -31.20 5.45
C GLU A 737 25.40 -29.65 5.40
N HIS A 738 24.93 -29.02 4.32
CA HIS A 738 25.03 -27.57 4.10
C HIS A 738 23.77 -26.77 4.51
N ARG A 739 22.73 -27.42 5.04
CA ARG A 739 21.52 -26.77 5.56
C ARG A 739 21.32 -27.14 7.04
N PRO A 740 21.79 -26.31 7.99
CA PRO A 740 21.82 -26.67 9.42
C PRO A 740 20.44 -26.70 10.13
N TYR A 741 19.32 -26.63 9.39
CA TYR A 741 17.95 -26.60 9.91
C TYR A 741 16.98 -27.45 9.06
N ASN A 742 17.43 -28.60 8.54
CA ASN A 742 16.60 -29.47 7.68
C ASN A 742 15.59 -30.28 8.54
N ASN A 743 14.38 -29.76 8.71
CA ASN A 743 13.26 -30.45 9.39
C ASN A 743 12.70 -31.61 8.54
N GLU A 744 12.97 -31.67 7.23
CA GLU A 744 12.32 -32.59 6.28
C GLU A 744 12.70 -34.05 6.51
N LEU A 745 13.96 -34.31 6.92
CA LEU A 745 14.41 -35.64 7.27
C LEU A 745 13.78 -36.10 8.59
N GLU A 746 13.65 -35.19 9.57
CA GLU A 746 12.95 -35.45 10.84
C GLU A 746 11.46 -35.72 10.60
N THR A 747 10.80 -34.95 9.74
CA THR A 747 9.40 -35.17 9.32
C THR A 747 9.22 -36.53 8.64
N LEU A 748 10.13 -36.93 7.74
CA LEU A 748 10.10 -38.28 7.13
C LEU A 748 10.17 -39.37 8.20
N TYR A 749 11.03 -39.21 9.20
CA TYR A 749 11.18 -40.17 10.29
C TYR A 749 9.94 -40.21 11.20
N ASP A 750 9.37 -39.06 11.55
CA ASP A 750 8.12 -38.96 12.33
C ASP A 750 6.96 -39.65 11.60
N TYR A 751 6.75 -39.32 10.33
CA TYR A 751 5.72 -39.93 9.49
C TYR A 751 5.88 -41.46 9.42
N ASN A 752 7.07 -41.95 9.11
CA ASN A 752 7.31 -43.39 9.07
C ASN A 752 7.12 -44.05 10.44
N HIS A 753 7.48 -43.39 11.54
CA HIS A 753 7.26 -43.90 12.90
C HIS A 753 5.75 -44.01 13.22
N ARG A 754 5.00 -42.92 13.05
CA ARG A 754 3.53 -42.88 13.25
C ARG A 754 2.83 -43.97 12.44
N LEU A 755 3.24 -44.15 11.18
CA LEU A 755 2.66 -45.16 10.31
C LEU A 755 2.96 -46.59 10.77
N ILE A 756 4.23 -46.90 11.06
CA ILE A 756 4.64 -48.24 11.51
C ILE A 756 3.96 -48.60 12.83
N ASP A 757 3.82 -47.65 13.74
CA ASP A 757 3.10 -47.85 15.01
C ASP A 757 1.62 -48.19 14.78
N SER A 758 0.99 -47.57 13.79
CA SER A 758 -0.42 -47.80 13.46
C SER A 758 -0.71 -49.17 12.81
N ILE A 759 0.29 -49.85 12.21
CA ILE A 759 0.13 -51.17 11.56
C ILE A 759 -0.26 -52.25 12.59
N SER A 760 -1.05 -53.25 12.23
CA SER A 760 -1.42 -54.34 13.16
C SER A 760 -0.51 -55.57 13.04
N ASP A 761 -0.01 -55.88 11.83
CA ASP A 761 0.84 -57.05 11.57
C ASP A 761 2.31 -56.84 12.03
N ALA A 762 2.75 -57.68 12.98
CA ALA A 762 4.09 -57.61 13.57
C ALA A 762 5.24 -57.98 12.61
N ASP A 763 5.00 -58.88 11.65
CA ASP A 763 6.00 -59.27 10.65
C ASP A 763 6.21 -58.14 9.64
N ILE A 764 5.13 -57.43 9.27
CA ILE A 764 5.19 -56.25 8.41
C ILE A 764 5.92 -55.10 9.11
N LYS A 765 5.61 -54.81 10.38
CA LYS A 765 6.35 -53.81 11.17
C LYS A 765 7.85 -54.08 11.18
N THR A 766 8.24 -55.32 11.49
CA THR A 766 9.65 -55.72 11.56
C THR A 766 10.36 -55.54 10.22
N LYS A 767 9.68 -55.84 9.10
CA LYS A 767 10.22 -55.61 7.74
C LYS A 767 10.39 -54.13 7.41
N LEU A 768 9.42 -53.28 7.78
CA LEU A 768 9.47 -51.84 7.50
C LEU A 768 10.55 -51.14 8.35
N ILE A 769 10.68 -51.50 9.62
CA ILE A 769 11.75 -51.00 10.51
C ILE A 769 13.13 -51.37 9.96
N ALA A 770 13.28 -52.59 9.41
CA ALA A 770 14.55 -53.03 8.82
C ALA A 770 14.98 -52.23 7.58
N ASN A 771 14.07 -51.44 6.95
CA ASN A 771 14.39 -50.58 5.81
C ASN A 771 15.10 -49.27 6.23
N GLY A 772 15.24 -48.98 7.52
CA GLY A 772 16.14 -47.93 8.04
C GLY A 772 15.62 -46.49 7.96
N ASN A 773 14.41 -46.25 7.45
CA ASN A 773 13.83 -44.91 7.29
C ASN A 773 12.94 -44.47 8.48
N CYS A 774 13.18 -44.95 9.69
CA CYS A 774 12.36 -44.64 10.88
C CYS A 774 13.18 -44.26 12.14
N THR A 775 14.43 -43.80 12.00
CA THR A 775 15.24 -43.35 13.14
C THR A 775 16.17 -42.19 12.80
N PRO A 776 16.21 -41.19 13.70
CA PRO A 776 17.41 -40.94 14.49
C PRO A 776 17.05 -40.81 15.98
N ASN A 777 18.03 -40.91 16.87
CA ASN A 777 17.87 -40.78 18.31
C ASN A 777 16.98 -39.57 18.70
N MET A 778 15.73 -39.80 19.08
CA MET A 778 14.96 -38.85 19.89
C MET A 778 15.51 -38.88 21.32
N LYS A 779 16.59 -38.16 21.56
CA LYS A 779 16.71 -37.43 22.83
C LYS A 779 16.04 -36.10 22.58
N ASP A 780 14.74 -36.06 22.86
CA ASP A 780 13.98 -34.90 23.33
C ASP A 780 12.51 -35.30 23.27
N ALA A 781 12.12 -36.11 24.27
CA ALA A 781 10.72 -36.32 24.63
C ALA A 781 10.03 -35.03 25.14
N ASP A 782 10.70 -33.88 25.03
CA ASP A 782 10.22 -32.58 25.48
C ASP A 782 9.48 -31.78 24.39
N TYR A 783 9.52 -32.20 23.11
CA TYR A 783 8.85 -31.46 22.03
C TYR A 783 7.36 -31.81 21.84
N LEU A 784 6.89 -32.94 22.37
CA LEU A 784 5.47 -33.36 22.30
C LEU A 784 4.63 -32.95 23.54
N HIS A 785 5.22 -32.27 24.52
CA HIS A 785 4.54 -31.86 25.75
C HIS A 785 4.73 -30.38 26.11
N SER A 786 4.62 -29.48 25.13
CA SER A 786 4.72 -28.04 25.39
C SER A 786 3.39 -27.28 25.45
N HIS A 787 2.24 -27.94 25.28
CA HIS A 787 0.93 -27.24 25.18
C HIS A 787 -0.07 -27.55 26.29
N GLU A 788 0.36 -28.05 27.44
CA GLU A 788 -0.49 -28.08 28.64
C GLU A 788 0.32 -27.72 29.88
N LYS A 789 0.78 -26.46 29.96
CA LYS A 789 1.00 -25.89 31.29
C LYS A 789 -0.37 -25.61 31.88
N LYS A 790 -0.90 -26.56 32.65
CA LYS A 790 -1.94 -26.24 33.63
C LYS A 790 -1.40 -25.13 34.52
N ASP A 791 -2.13 -24.04 34.66
CA ASP A 791 -1.82 -23.05 35.69
C ASP A 791 -1.99 -23.72 37.05
N GLU A 792 -0.90 -24.28 37.58
CA GLU A 792 -0.87 -24.98 38.86
C GLU A 792 -1.46 -24.11 39.99
N GLN A 793 -1.36 -22.78 39.84
CA GLN A 793 -1.86 -21.78 40.77
C GLN A 793 -3.36 -21.91 41.12
N TYR A 794 -4.22 -22.34 40.19
CA TYR A 794 -5.67 -22.41 40.39
C TYR A 794 -6.26 -23.82 40.28
N SER A 795 -5.40 -24.84 40.15
CA SER A 795 -5.77 -26.26 40.10
C SER A 795 -6.71 -26.69 41.24
N TYR A 796 -6.54 -26.12 42.43
CA TYR A 796 -7.38 -26.41 43.61
C TYR A 796 -8.86 -26.04 43.42
N ILE A 797 -9.17 -25.09 42.53
CA ILE A 797 -10.55 -24.67 42.24
C ILE A 797 -11.24 -25.70 41.37
N LEU A 798 -10.52 -26.24 40.39
CA LEU A 798 -11.01 -27.30 39.51
C LEU A 798 -11.28 -28.57 40.33
N ASP A 799 -10.35 -28.95 41.21
CA ASP A 799 -10.52 -30.07 42.15
C ASP A 799 -11.77 -29.87 43.04
N ARG A 800 -12.06 -28.64 43.48
CA ARG A 800 -13.27 -28.32 44.26
C ARG A 800 -14.54 -28.32 43.43
N LEU A 801 -14.50 -27.88 42.17
CA LEU A 801 -15.63 -28.02 41.25
C LEU A 801 -15.96 -29.49 40.99
N ASP A 802 -14.94 -30.35 40.86
CA ASP A 802 -15.09 -31.80 40.70
C ASP A 802 -15.65 -32.49 41.95
N THR A 803 -15.20 -32.08 43.14
CA THR A 803 -15.53 -32.77 44.40
C THR A 803 -16.77 -32.21 45.11
N GLU A 804 -16.98 -30.90 45.07
CA GLU A 804 -18.05 -30.18 45.78
C GLU A 804 -19.16 -29.69 44.82
N GLY A 805 -18.91 -29.66 43.52
CA GLY A 805 -19.82 -29.14 42.51
C GLY A 805 -19.85 -27.60 42.44
N TYR A 806 -20.71 -27.06 41.57
CA TYR A 806 -20.91 -25.62 41.46
C TYR A 806 -21.76 -25.07 42.62
N THR A 807 -21.11 -24.43 43.59
CA THR A 807 -21.73 -23.87 44.80
C THR A 807 -21.58 -22.35 44.86
N VAL A 808 -22.41 -21.67 45.67
CA VAL A 808 -22.34 -20.21 45.88
C VAL A 808 -20.98 -19.76 46.44
N GLU A 809 -20.30 -20.62 47.20
CA GLU A 809 -18.96 -20.34 47.75
C GLU A 809 -17.89 -20.43 46.66
N ASN A 810 -17.93 -21.47 45.82
CA ASN A 810 -17.04 -21.63 44.67
C ASN A 810 -17.23 -20.49 43.65
N GLU A 811 -18.47 -20.13 43.36
CA GLU A 811 -18.81 -19.02 42.46
C GLU A 811 -18.23 -17.69 42.95
N LYS A 812 -18.33 -17.37 44.24
CA LYS A 812 -17.77 -16.13 44.82
C LYS A 812 -16.25 -16.08 44.73
N GLU A 813 -15.58 -17.21 44.93
CA GLU A 813 -14.13 -17.29 44.84
C GLU A 813 -13.65 -17.10 43.41
N ILE A 814 -14.28 -17.79 42.45
CA ILE A 814 -14.03 -17.63 41.02
C ILE A 814 -14.26 -16.18 40.58
N ALA A 815 -15.35 -15.55 41.00
CA ALA A 815 -15.64 -14.16 40.72
C ALA A 815 -14.54 -13.23 41.27
N GLY A 816 -14.04 -13.50 42.47
CA GLY A 816 -12.92 -12.75 43.05
C GLY A 816 -11.64 -12.86 42.22
N ILE A 817 -11.35 -14.05 41.69
CA ILE A 817 -10.16 -14.27 40.85
C ILE A 817 -10.31 -13.50 39.53
N LEU A 818 -11.45 -13.62 38.86
CA LEU A 818 -11.71 -12.91 37.60
C LEU A 818 -11.62 -11.38 37.77
N MET A 819 -11.98 -10.83 38.94
CA MET A 819 -11.91 -9.39 39.21
C MET A 819 -10.52 -8.84 39.58
N TYR A 820 -9.61 -9.65 40.15
CA TYR A 820 -8.37 -9.15 40.77
C TYR A 820 -7.08 -9.79 40.22
N HIS A 821 -7.15 -10.40 39.05
CA HIS A 821 -6.02 -11.08 38.44
C HIS A 821 -5.02 -10.11 37.76
N ASN A 822 -3.77 -10.58 37.60
CA ASN A 822 -2.74 -9.94 36.78
C ASN A 822 -2.30 -10.93 35.71
N GLY A 823 -2.68 -10.74 34.44
CA GLY A 823 -2.32 -11.63 33.32
C GLY A 823 -3.54 -12.22 32.61
N SER A 824 -3.36 -13.19 31.71
CA SER A 824 -4.52 -13.84 31.05
C SER A 824 -5.01 -15.05 31.85
N LEU A 825 -6.33 -15.19 32.02
CA LEU A 825 -6.98 -16.33 32.68
C LEU A 825 -7.71 -17.27 31.71
N TYR A 826 -7.43 -17.20 30.41
CA TYR A 826 -8.25 -17.88 29.40
C TYR A 826 -8.36 -19.40 29.61
N SER A 827 -7.25 -20.09 29.89
CA SER A 827 -7.25 -21.55 30.12
C SER A 827 -8.10 -21.92 31.32
N LEU A 828 -7.96 -21.18 32.44
CA LEU A 828 -8.75 -21.39 33.64
C LEU A 828 -10.24 -21.16 33.39
N ILE A 829 -10.61 -20.12 32.63
CA ILE A 829 -12.00 -19.83 32.30
C ILE A 829 -12.62 -20.96 31.48
N ILE A 830 -11.92 -21.44 30.45
CA ILE A 830 -12.37 -22.56 29.62
C ILE A 830 -12.56 -23.81 30.49
N GLU A 831 -11.56 -24.16 31.31
CA GLU A 831 -11.63 -25.32 32.20
C GLU A 831 -12.77 -25.19 33.22
N ILE A 832 -12.97 -24.02 33.84
CA ILE A 832 -14.11 -23.79 34.75
C ILE A 832 -15.42 -24.05 34.02
N VAL A 833 -15.62 -23.45 32.84
CA VAL A 833 -16.85 -23.59 32.07
C VAL A 833 -17.13 -25.05 31.69
N GLU A 834 -16.11 -25.85 31.36
CA GLU A 834 -16.26 -27.28 31.08
C GLU A 834 -16.77 -28.09 32.28
N HIS A 835 -16.36 -27.72 33.50
CA HIS A 835 -16.78 -28.39 34.74
C HIS A 835 -18.14 -27.91 35.28
N LEU A 836 -18.72 -26.84 34.72
CA LEU A 836 -20.03 -26.35 35.13
C LEU A 836 -21.18 -27.20 34.57
N PRO A 837 -22.27 -27.40 35.32
CA PRO A 837 -23.51 -27.95 34.77
C PRO A 837 -24.06 -27.06 33.65
N ASP A 838 -24.59 -27.64 32.57
CA ASP A 838 -25.12 -26.89 31.41
C ASP A 838 -26.16 -25.81 31.78
N GLN A 839 -26.96 -26.06 32.81
CA GLN A 839 -27.99 -25.13 33.30
C GLN A 839 -27.37 -23.87 33.94
N SER A 840 -26.14 -23.96 34.44
CA SER A 840 -25.40 -22.89 35.13
C SER A 840 -24.41 -22.17 34.22
N LYS A 841 -23.97 -22.79 33.12
CA LYS A 841 -23.00 -22.20 32.18
C LYS A 841 -23.45 -20.84 31.68
N LYS A 842 -24.70 -20.73 31.21
CA LYS A 842 -25.23 -19.48 30.66
C LYS A 842 -25.21 -18.35 31.68
N GLU A 843 -25.77 -18.58 32.87
CA GLU A 843 -25.82 -17.57 33.94
C GLU A 843 -24.42 -17.16 34.38
N PHE A 844 -23.50 -18.12 34.52
CA PHE A 844 -22.10 -17.85 34.86
C PHE A 844 -21.39 -17.01 33.79
N ILE A 845 -21.57 -17.35 32.52
CA ILE A 845 -20.94 -16.65 31.38
C ILE A 845 -21.40 -15.20 31.33
N SER A 846 -22.71 -14.94 31.30
CA SER A 846 -23.25 -13.57 31.23
C SER A 846 -22.85 -12.74 32.46
N LYS A 847 -22.76 -13.37 33.65
CA LYS A 847 -22.47 -12.67 34.91
C LYS A 847 -20.99 -12.40 35.15
N TYR A 848 -20.08 -13.25 34.69
CA TYR A 848 -18.65 -13.15 35.03
C TYR A 848 -17.71 -13.15 33.83
N VAL A 849 -17.98 -13.95 32.80
CA VAL A 849 -17.11 -14.07 31.63
C VAL A 849 -17.28 -12.84 30.72
N ILE A 850 -18.51 -12.40 30.45
CA ILE A 850 -18.74 -11.19 29.63
C ILE A 850 -18.10 -9.94 30.27
N PRO A 851 -18.30 -9.65 31.58
CA PRO A 851 -17.58 -8.55 32.24
C PRO A 851 -16.06 -8.69 32.19
N TYR A 852 -15.52 -9.91 32.34
CA TYR A 852 -14.08 -10.16 32.19
C TYR A 852 -13.59 -9.76 30.80
N LEU A 853 -14.25 -10.26 29.74
CA LEU A 853 -13.91 -9.94 28.35
C LEU A 853 -13.94 -8.43 28.07
N VAL A 854 -14.96 -7.73 28.59
CA VAL A 854 -15.09 -6.27 28.44
C VAL A 854 -14.00 -5.51 29.21
N SER A 855 -13.60 -5.99 30.39
CA SER A 855 -12.61 -5.32 31.24
C SER A 855 -11.18 -5.47 30.75
N ASP A 856 -10.88 -6.55 30.03
CA ASP A 856 -9.53 -6.88 29.54
C ASP A 856 -9.36 -6.52 28.04
N SER A 857 -10.36 -5.89 27.39
CA SER A 857 -10.36 -5.64 25.94
C SER A 857 -9.54 -4.42 25.47
N ASP A 858 -8.64 -3.89 26.30
CA ASP A 858 -7.82 -2.71 25.96
C ASP A 858 -7.01 -2.90 24.66
N TYR A 859 -6.57 -4.14 24.41
CA TYR A 859 -5.85 -4.58 23.22
C TYR A 859 -6.71 -5.37 22.22
N GLY A 860 -8.03 -5.35 22.38
CA GLY A 860 -8.99 -6.08 21.54
C GLY A 860 -9.13 -7.57 21.88
N PHE A 861 -10.21 -8.17 21.37
CA PHE A 861 -10.64 -9.54 21.66
C PHE A 861 -9.76 -10.61 21.00
N ARG A 862 -8.94 -10.26 20.01
CA ARG A 862 -7.95 -11.20 19.43
C ARG A 862 -6.72 -11.41 20.33
N SER A 863 -6.52 -10.56 21.32
CA SER A 863 -5.35 -10.59 22.21
C SER A 863 -5.63 -11.30 23.54
N HIS A 864 -4.57 -11.52 24.33
CA HIS A 864 -4.65 -11.98 25.74
C HIS A 864 -5.56 -13.19 26.00
N GLY A 865 -5.65 -14.11 25.04
CA GLY A 865 -6.42 -15.35 25.16
C GLY A 865 -7.95 -15.20 25.02
N GLN A 866 -8.48 -13.99 24.86
CA GLN A 866 -9.92 -13.72 24.80
C GLN A 866 -10.59 -14.38 23.59
N MET A 867 -9.90 -14.42 22.45
CA MET A 867 -10.35 -15.14 21.26
C MET A 867 -10.67 -16.59 21.59
N TYR A 868 -9.80 -17.28 22.32
CA TYR A 868 -10.02 -18.69 22.66
C TYR A 868 -11.23 -18.88 23.57
N ILE A 869 -11.46 -17.97 24.53
CA ILE A 869 -12.65 -17.99 25.38
C ILE A 869 -13.91 -17.89 24.49
N ILE A 870 -13.99 -16.85 23.66
CA ILE A 870 -15.17 -16.61 22.79
C ILE A 870 -15.40 -17.80 21.86
N LYS A 871 -14.36 -18.33 21.20
CA LYS A 871 -14.47 -19.51 20.31
C LYS A 871 -15.09 -20.73 21.02
N GLN A 872 -14.82 -20.91 22.31
CA GLN A 872 -15.33 -22.04 23.08
C GLN A 872 -16.74 -21.80 23.66
N VAL A 873 -17.06 -20.57 24.05
CA VAL A 873 -18.28 -20.31 24.85
C VAL A 873 -19.37 -19.50 24.12
N TYR A 874 -19.13 -19.02 22.89
CA TYR A 874 -20.09 -18.17 22.17
C TYR A 874 -21.49 -18.79 22.04
N SER A 875 -21.60 -20.12 21.97
CA SER A 875 -22.89 -20.83 21.86
C SER A 875 -23.84 -20.60 23.05
N TYR A 876 -23.32 -20.12 24.18
CA TYR A 876 -24.09 -19.82 25.39
C TYR A 876 -24.50 -18.35 25.53
N PHE A 877 -24.01 -17.45 24.68
CA PHE A 877 -24.31 -16.01 24.78
C PHE A 877 -25.79 -15.74 24.51
N ASP A 878 -26.37 -14.73 25.15
CA ASP A 878 -27.65 -14.18 24.71
C ASP A 878 -27.48 -12.85 23.96
N ILE A 879 -28.60 -12.29 23.48
CA ILE A 879 -28.57 -11.03 22.74
C ILE A 879 -28.01 -9.87 23.57
N ASN A 880 -28.22 -9.86 24.89
CA ASN A 880 -27.67 -8.81 25.74
C ASN A 880 -26.16 -8.97 25.87
N ASP A 881 -25.65 -10.20 25.98
CA ASP A 881 -24.21 -10.47 25.99
C ASP A 881 -23.54 -9.94 24.71
N TRP A 882 -24.13 -10.21 23.54
CA TRP A 882 -23.64 -9.66 22.28
C TRP A 882 -23.70 -8.14 22.23
N ASN A 883 -24.80 -7.54 22.67
CA ASN A 883 -24.95 -6.08 22.72
C ASN A 883 -23.85 -5.44 23.59
N VAL A 884 -23.51 -6.06 24.73
CA VAL A 884 -22.44 -5.59 25.62
C VAL A 884 -21.07 -5.65 24.94
N LEU A 885 -20.77 -6.73 24.20
CA LEU A 885 -19.51 -6.87 23.47
C LEU A 885 -19.40 -5.85 22.31
N PHE A 886 -20.47 -5.68 21.53
CA PHE A 886 -20.50 -4.68 20.44
C PHE A 886 -20.47 -3.25 20.98
N ASP A 887 -21.19 -2.95 22.06
CA ASP A 887 -21.12 -1.64 22.74
C ASP A 887 -19.68 -1.32 23.19
N ASN A 888 -18.95 -2.31 23.72
CA ASN A 888 -17.55 -2.13 24.11
C ASN A 888 -16.66 -1.78 22.90
N ILE A 889 -16.87 -2.40 21.74
CA ILE A 889 -16.19 -2.05 20.49
C ILE A 889 -16.56 -0.62 20.07
N PHE A 890 -17.85 -0.31 20.00
CA PHE A 890 -18.35 0.94 19.44
C PHE A 890 -18.12 2.15 20.34
N GLN A 891 -17.95 1.97 21.65
CA GLN A 891 -17.43 3.02 22.53
C GLN A 891 -15.99 3.42 22.19
N ARG A 892 -15.18 2.46 21.72
CA ARG A 892 -13.78 2.69 21.31
C ARG A 892 -13.65 3.38 19.95
N VAL A 893 -14.69 3.43 19.12
CA VAL A 893 -14.72 4.20 17.84
C VAL A 893 -14.38 5.68 18.04
N SER A 894 -14.77 6.27 19.18
CA SER A 894 -14.40 7.66 19.49
C SER A 894 -12.87 7.88 19.56
N LYS A 895 -12.09 6.83 19.83
CA LYS A 895 -10.62 6.88 19.85
C LYS A 895 -10.04 6.95 18.43
N THR A 896 -10.68 6.31 17.44
CA THR A 896 -10.18 6.28 16.05
C THR A 896 -10.25 7.64 15.36
N ARG A 897 -11.11 8.56 15.83
CA ARG A 897 -11.15 9.95 15.35
C ARG A 897 -9.87 10.74 15.66
N ASN A 898 -9.08 10.30 16.63
CA ASN A 898 -7.85 10.98 17.06
C ASN A 898 -6.59 10.21 16.68
N ASP A 899 -6.72 8.92 16.33
CA ASP A 899 -5.62 8.03 15.98
C ASP A 899 -6.11 6.94 15.01
N LEU A 900 -5.70 7.06 13.75
CA LEU A 900 -6.10 6.14 12.68
C LEU A 900 -5.50 4.74 12.86
N ASP A 901 -4.37 4.60 13.57
CA ASP A 901 -3.76 3.29 13.81
C ASP A 901 -4.65 2.42 14.71
N TYR A 902 -5.50 3.05 15.54
CA TYR A 902 -6.46 2.33 16.36
C TYR A 902 -7.59 1.68 15.56
N PHE A 903 -7.81 2.12 14.31
CA PHE A 903 -8.87 1.58 13.45
C PHE A 903 -8.62 0.11 13.07
N TYR A 904 -7.35 -0.31 12.99
CA TYR A 904 -7.00 -1.71 12.73
C TYR A 904 -7.56 -2.66 13.80
N TYR A 905 -7.31 -2.36 15.09
CA TYR A 905 -7.81 -3.18 16.20
C TYR A 905 -9.34 -3.19 16.27
N LEU A 906 -9.97 -2.04 15.98
CA LEU A 906 -11.42 -1.93 15.90
C LEU A 906 -11.97 -2.86 14.82
N ASN A 907 -11.39 -2.85 13.62
CA ASN A 907 -11.79 -3.70 12.52
C ASN A 907 -11.65 -5.18 12.87
N ASP A 908 -10.49 -5.58 13.39
CA ASP A 908 -10.20 -6.98 13.75
C ASP A 908 -11.19 -7.55 14.76
N ASP A 909 -11.64 -6.73 15.72
CA ASP A 909 -12.65 -7.08 16.71
C ASP A 909 -14.05 -7.22 16.09
N ILE A 910 -14.47 -6.26 15.23
CA ILE A 910 -15.76 -6.31 14.53
C ILE A 910 -15.82 -7.56 13.66
N GLU A 911 -14.79 -7.78 12.85
CA GLU A 911 -14.70 -8.90 11.93
C GLU A 911 -14.83 -10.24 12.66
N PHE A 912 -14.12 -10.38 13.79
CA PHE A 912 -14.12 -11.58 14.61
C PHE A 912 -15.47 -11.80 15.28
N LEU A 913 -16.03 -10.81 15.98
CA LEU A 913 -17.31 -10.99 16.69
C LEU A 913 -18.47 -11.25 15.73
N VAL A 914 -18.50 -10.60 14.55
CA VAL A 914 -19.55 -10.82 13.54
C VAL A 914 -19.62 -12.29 13.12
N LEU A 915 -18.47 -12.95 12.91
CA LEU A 915 -18.45 -14.36 12.56
C LEU A 915 -19.11 -15.23 13.64
N TYR A 916 -18.73 -15.05 14.91
CA TYR A 916 -19.27 -15.88 16.00
C TYR A 916 -20.71 -15.54 16.37
N PHE A 917 -21.10 -14.27 16.28
CA PHE A 917 -22.50 -13.85 16.37
C PHE A 917 -23.35 -14.58 15.33
N TYR A 918 -22.82 -14.74 14.12
CA TYR A 918 -23.47 -15.41 13.03
C TYR A 918 -23.59 -16.91 13.22
N LEU A 919 -22.50 -17.56 13.62
CA LEU A 919 -22.49 -19.00 13.91
C LEU A 919 -23.52 -19.38 14.97
N GLN A 920 -23.79 -18.51 15.94
CA GLN A 920 -24.80 -18.78 16.95
C GLN A 920 -26.24 -18.50 16.49
N ASN A 921 -26.47 -17.35 15.84
CA ASN A 921 -27.82 -16.82 15.65
C ASN A 921 -28.37 -17.03 14.22
N ASN A 922 -27.51 -17.24 13.22
CA ASN A 922 -27.86 -17.29 11.79
C ASN A 922 -26.94 -18.27 11.02
N SER A 923 -26.65 -19.44 11.60
CA SER A 923 -25.69 -20.41 11.02
C SER A 923 -26.06 -20.87 9.60
N ASP A 924 -27.35 -20.84 9.25
CA ASP A 924 -27.88 -21.18 7.93
C ASP A 924 -27.39 -20.24 6.82
N LYS A 925 -26.96 -19.03 7.18
CA LYS A 925 -26.51 -18.02 6.23
C LYS A 925 -24.98 -17.91 6.11
N ILE A 926 -24.19 -18.83 6.69
CA ILE A 926 -22.70 -18.84 6.64
C ILE A 926 -22.13 -18.73 5.22
N VAL A 927 -22.82 -19.33 4.25
CA VAL A 927 -22.47 -19.25 2.82
C VAL A 927 -22.55 -17.80 2.33
N GLN A 928 -23.61 -17.06 2.69
CA GLN A 928 -23.76 -15.65 2.30
C GLN A 928 -22.62 -14.81 2.87
N LEU A 929 -22.28 -14.99 4.15
CA LEU A 929 -21.17 -14.27 4.79
C LEU A 929 -19.84 -14.53 4.07
N PHE A 930 -19.57 -15.79 3.69
CA PHE A 930 -18.39 -16.13 2.91
C PHE A 930 -18.40 -15.45 1.54
N MET A 931 -19.54 -15.49 0.83
CA MET A 931 -19.65 -14.90 -0.50
C MET A 931 -19.45 -13.38 -0.49
N ASP A 932 -20.09 -12.67 0.44
CA ASP A 932 -19.96 -11.21 0.53
C ASP A 932 -18.53 -10.79 0.89
N ARG A 933 -17.85 -11.54 1.77
CA ARG A 933 -16.44 -11.31 2.08
C ARG A 933 -15.54 -11.65 0.90
N SER A 934 -15.80 -12.75 0.20
CA SER A 934 -15.07 -13.13 -1.01
C SER A 934 -15.22 -12.04 -2.08
N GLU A 935 -16.41 -11.50 -2.27
CA GLU A 935 -16.69 -10.41 -3.21
C GLU A 935 -15.94 -9.13 -2.83
N MET A 936 -15.97 -8.74 -1.55
CA MET A 936 -15.17 -7.61 -1.05
C MET A 936 -13.66 -7.79 -1.36
N HIS A 937 -13.09 -8.96 -1.07
CA HIS A 937 -11.68 -9.22 -1.37
C HIS A 937 -11.40 -9.29 -2.87
N LEU A 938 -12.33 -9.80 -3.69
CA LEU A 938 -12.23 -9.75 -5.14
C LEU A 938 -12.25 -8.31 -5.64
N SER A 939 -13.05 -7.42 -5.04
CA SER A 939 -13.04 -5.99 -5.35
C SER A 939 -11.70 -5.32 -5.02
N PHE A 940 -10.95 -5.81 -4.02
CA PHE A 940 -9.60 -5.28 -3.73
C PHE A 940 -8.64 -5.56 -4.88
N ILE A 941 -8.59 -6.80 -5.38
CA ILE A 941 -7.65 -7.18 -6.46
C ILE A 941 -8.11 -6.74 -7.85
N SER A 942 -9.42 -6.69 -8.08
CA SER A 942 -10.01 -6.27 -9.36
C SER A 942 -10.23 -4.75 -9.47
N SER A 943 -10.00 -4.00 -8.38
CA SER A 943 -10.36 -2.59 -8.27
C SER A 943 -11.83 -2.33 -8.61
N SER A 944 -12.73 -3.04 -7.94
CA SER A 944 -14.18 -3.03 -8.21
C SER A 944 -14.50 -3.36 -9.68
N ASN A 945 -13.98 -4.49 -10.18
CA ASN A 945 -14.17 -4.98 -11.55
C ASN A 945 -13.56 -4.12 -12.67
N ALA A 946 -12.65 -3.19 -12.34
CA ALA A 946 -11.91 -2.41 -13.33
C ALA A 946 -10.86 -3.26 -14.08
N ILE A 947 -10.42 -4.36 -13.46
CA ILE A 947 -9.47 -5.35 -14.00
C ILE A 947 -10.13 -6.73 -13.97
N LEU A 948 -9.85 -7.55 -14.98
CA LEU A 948 -10.32 -8.92 -15.04
C LEU A 948 -9.44 -9.84 -14.18
N ILE A 949 -10.09 -10.67 -13.37
CA ILE A 949 -9.41 -11.66 -12.51
C ILE A 949 -9.59 -13.05 -13.12
N GLU A 950 -8.49 -13.77 -13.26
CA GLU A 950 -8.51 -15.18 -13.59
C GLU A 950 -8.81 -16.00 -12.33
N HIS A 951 -9.87 -16.80 -12.37
CA HIS A 951 -10.26 -17.66 -11.26
C HIS A 951 -9.62 -19.03 -11.36
N GLN A 952 -9.22 -19.57 -10.21
CA GLN A 952 -8.75 -20.95 -10.13
C GLN A 952 -9.90 -21.92 -10.41
N HIS A 953 -9.57 -23.02 -11.10
CA HIS A 953 -10.53 -24.08 -11.39
C HIS A 953 -9.82 -25.44 -11.31
N ILE A 954 -10.36 -26.36 -10.52
CA ILE A 954 -9.87 -27.74 -10.45
C ILE A 954 -10.61 -28.65 -11.44
N ASN A 955 -9.85 -29.49 -12.14
CA ASN A 955 -10.37 -30.51 -13.04
C ASN A 955 -10.34 -31.87 -12.36
N VAL A 956 -11.52 -32.40 -12.04
CA VAL A 956 -11.66 -33.68 -11.32
C VAL A 956 -11.52 -34.86 -12.28
N ASP A 957 -10.58 -35.76 -12.01
CA ASP A 957 -10.47 -37.03 -12.72
C ASP A 957 -11.40 -38.08 -12.08
N GLU A 958 -12.52 -38.36 -12.75
CA GLU A 958 -13.51 -39.36 -12.31
C GLU A 958 -12.97 -40.81 -12.28
N LYS A 959 -11.76 -41.06 -12.78
CA LYS A 959 -11.09 -42.36 -12.66
C LYS A 959 -10.48 -42.60 -11.28
N ILE A 960 -10.24 -41.54 -10.48
CA ILE A 960 -9.56 -41.66 -9.18
C ILE A 960 -10.61 -41.74 -8.08
N ASN A 961 -11.04 -42.94 -7.70
CA ASN A 961 -12.09 -43.08 -6.68
C ASN A 961 -11.54 -43.56 -5.34
N THR A 962 -10.35 -44.17 -5.35
CA THR A 962 -9.72 -44.78 -4.19
C THR A 962 -8.31 -44.23 -3.99
N PHE A 963 -7.74 -44.49 -2.80
CA PHE A 963 -6.34 -44.21 -2.55
C PHE A 963 -5.43 -44.98 -3.51
N ASP A 964 -5.78 -46.23 -3.84
CA ASP A 964 -5.01 -47.06 -4.77
C ASP A 964 -4.94 -46.44 -6.18
N ASP A 965 -6.05 -45.86 -6.65
CA ASP A 965 -6.09 -45.15 -7.94
C ASP A 965 -5.17 -43.91 -7.93
N PHE A 966 -5.20 -43.15 -6.83
CA PHE A 966 -4.33 -41.99 -6.63
C PHE A 966 -2.85 -42.39 -6.63
N ILE A 967 -2.49 -43.41 -5.85
CA ILE A 967 -1.12 -43.94 -5.79
C ILE A 967 -0.67 -44.44 -7.15
N LYS A 968 -1.53 -45.17 -7.87
CA LYS A 968 -1.22 -45.68 -9.20
C LYS A 968 -0.94 -44.56 -10.20
N LYS A 969 -1.66 -43.44 -10.11
CA LYS A 969 -1.38 -42.25 -10.92
C LYS A 969 -0.03 -41.61 -10.54
N GLN A 970 0.22 -41.42 -9.26
CA GLN A 970 1.39 -40.68 -8.77
C GLN A 970 2.71 -41.48 -8.86
N LEU A 971 2.66 -42.80 -8.67
CA LEU A 971 3.85 -43.67 -8.63
C LEU A 971 3.93 -44.66 -9.81
N GLY A 972 2.90 -44.76 -10.65
CA GLY A 972 2.81 -45.76 -11.72
C GLY A 972 2.57 -47.19 -11.20
N ASP A 973 2.78 -48.20 -12.06
CA ASP A 973 2.69 -49.64 -11.69
C ASP A 973 3.85 -50.12 -10.77
N ILE A 974 4.55 -49.20 -10.11
CA ILE A 974 5.69 -49.50 -9.22
C ILE A 974 5.23 -50.02 -7.84
N CYS A 975 3.92 -50.09 -7.59
CA CYS A 975 3.35 -50.65 -6.36
C CYS A 975 3.32 -52.17 -6.29
#